data_AF-A0A2R3MX84-F1
#
_entry.id   AF-A0A2R3MX84-F1
#
_cell.length_a   1.000
_cell.length_b   1.000
_cell.length_c   1.000
_cell.angle_alpha   90.00
_cell.angle_beta   90.00
_cell.angle_gamma   90.00
#
_symmetry.space_group_name_H-M   'P 1'
#
loop_
_entity.id
_entity.type
_entity.pdbx_description
1 polymer ?
#
loop_
_entity_poly.entity_id
_entity_poly.type
_entity_poly.pdbx_seq_one_letter_code
_entity_poly.pdbx_strand_id
1 'polypeptide(L)'
;MKRYQKMGIAFALTVSVLSAFLLPVKADNVYSKEEMEKTLTIFAAQNAEYAKRGIENFSEEVWAKHGLLVTKENVQKPRFSCFDITEGFKKTITDNKKVNGQWKYLGTTPEGYLVENPDYPADAYNGKPFSQFNWIKNQNEKTSLWQKIELLTKDERKRQHYYYINLIKDSFEAEFGKGFDRENITKEMEEAMLKAAILVYPMAEGRRTLISFRNLGDDGKIYEVTASMPKDWLRTSKTPIEITAEELVQPLIPQAADFQGGILRLASEKPGQEIFDVAKGIPATEKLYANVIIDQYKGLYLPEKRVHIEWEKKYEPDPKTGKMKLVGVEKKEYPYMDIAWAYVYEIASAEINSTVLPGGQLTLMPQNYSPVTVSMTSGGYQNGKTTNATLTINGHTITAGESIPASPKISADVLYQDGIVIPTATPNQKDAPTTGRAVYRLAFSYGGDFSATKEESLTGNPVTAHTPVVCYPSLSDRTFGPGEKYPKAKDGQKQYMKEESFAVTYPLSGEHLAIPGYGSRDYSAYTAKRQVRFSFDVYEGTDYTGIYRPAGKWYDFPAGAEKDTASYFIPAWAKEGEKHDISFRSLPVNLRDEASQAFEYLANKDIKNEKAVQDFTVAVFGKVMDSRILQIADGRNYASLEMPVYPQAGKLANRQDGIALGMPVDLMLTTNSDLFYEADSIKVVPHYFFVDKQGKKTEVDLYYHANQKLKQISAVNTEIEQKARLKDFSLWISNKHFDDTAKLLEKQKRKNDMTYQTYLDDLIGSRYVPLGDNSRIVIGERLKLYSGRDLADRIKKPREVKTDDVYLSRQNWYLRFFLPNETYAVAKGTSFQGKTGIRLNEEPFLHDGYLLVQLEWQIYKNGELYFSYLTEPKGTGNLPYQGQYGDSFFYDSERRASQRLN
;
A
#
# COMPACT_ATOMS: atom_id res chain seq x y z
N MET A 1 -98.71 19.55 -5.49
CA MET A 1 -97.27 19.37 -5.19
C MET A 1 -96.34 20.07 -6.22
N LYS A 2 -96.61 21.34 -6.60
CA LYS A 2 -95.69 22.19 -7.41
C LYS A 2 -95.70 23.68 -7.03
N ARG A 3 -96.35 24.06 -5.91
CA ARG A 3 -96.44 25.44 -5.40
C ARG A 3 -95.70 25.72 -4.08
N TYR A 4 -95.14 24.69 -3.43
CA TYR A 4 -94.39 24.84 -2.17
C TYR A 4 -92.85 24.86 -2.31
N GLN A 5 -92.32 24.65 -3.52
CA GLN A 5 -90.86 24.71 -3.78
C GLN A 5 -90.34 26.12 -4.15
N LYS A 6 -91.21 27.09 -4.46
CA LYS A 6 -90.82 28.47 -4.79
C LYS A 6 -90.82 29.44 -3.59
N MET A 7 -91.48 29.11 -2.47
CA MET A 7 -91.45 29.92 -1.24
C MET A 7 -90.25 29.61 -0.32
N GLY A 8 -89.71 28.38 -0.34
CA GLY A 8 -88.56 28.00 0.48
C GLY A 8 -87.22 28.56 0.01
N ILE A 9 -87.05 28.78 -1.30
CA ILE A 9 -85.80 29.33 -1.87
C ILE A 9 -85.75 30.85 -1.72
N ALA A 10 -86.89 31.55 -1.79
CA ALA A 10 -86.96 33.00 -1.58
C ALA A 10 -86.77 33.41 -0.10
N PHE A 11 -87.25 32.61 0.86
CA PHE A 11 -87.06 32.84 2.30
C PHE A 11 -85.63 32.53 2.75
N ALA A 12 -85.00 31.49 2.18
CA ALA A 12 -83.60 31.17 2.46
C ALA A 12 -82.62 32.20 1.88
N LEU A 13 -82.90 32.77 0.69
CA LEU A 13 -82.05 33.82 0.10
C LEU A 13 -82.21 35.20 0.76
N THR A 14 -83.40 35.54 1.29
CA THR A 14 -83.60 36.81 2.01
C THR A 14 -83.02 36.80 3.43
N VAL A 15 -83.04 35.65 4.11
CA VAL A 15 -82.33 35.45 5.40
C VAL A 15 -80.81 35.45 5.19
N SER A 16 -80.33 34.88 4.08
CA SER A 16 -78.89 34.82 3.74
C SER A 16 -78.21 36.18 3.62
N VAL A 17 -78.94 37.24 3.22
CA VAL A 17 -78.36 38.59 3.02
C VAL A 17 -78.18 39.36 4.34
N LEU A 18 -79.01 39.12 5.35
CA LEU A 18 -78.81 39.71 6.68
C LEU A 18 -77.77 38.93 7.50
N SER A 19 -77.63 37.63 7.25
CA SER A 19 -76.53 36.83 7.81
C SER A 19 -75.17 37.08 7.14
N ALA A 20 -75.14 37.62 5.91
CA ALA A 20 -73.91 37.98 5.19
C ALA A 20 -73.22 39.27 5.67
N PHE A 21 -73.83 40.02 6.60
CA PHE A 21 -73.20 41.17 7.28
C PHE A 21 -72.53 40.80 8.61
N LEU A 22 -72.40 39.50 8.92
CA LEU A 22 -71.80 39.00 10.13
C LEU A 22 -70.38 38.52 9.85
N LEU A 23 -69.37 39.41 9.91
CA LEU A 23 -67.98 39.17 10.34
C LEU A 23 -67.12 40.42 10.05
N PRO A 24 -66.35 40.96 11.02
CA PRO A 24 -65.40 42.04 10.78
C PRO A 24 -64.05 41.50 10.28
N VAL A 25 -63.59 42.01 9.13
CA VAL A 25 -62.22 41.85 8.62
C VAL A 25 -61.55 43.23 8.64
N LYS A 26 -60.27 43.28 9.06
CA LYS A 26 -59.45 44.52 9.08
C LYS A 26 -59.59 45.29 7.77
N ALA A 27 -59.95 46.57 7.85
CA ALA A 27 -60.06 47.45 6.70
C ALA A 27 -58.65 47.87 6.21
N ASP A 28 -58.14 47.18 5.20
CA ASP A 28 -57.06 47.68 4.35
C ASP A 28 -57.66 48.66 3.31
N ASN A 29 -57.03 49.82 3.12
CA ASN A 29 -57.58 50.98 2.41
C ASN A 29 -57.68 50.83 0.87
N VAL A 30 -57.66 49.63 0.30
CA VAL A 30 -57.75 49.40 -1.15
C VAL A 30 -58.65 48.20 -1.44
N TYR A 31 -59.82 48.45 -2.04
CA TYR A 31 -60.73 47.39 -2.48
C TYR A 31 -60.25 46.80 -3.80
N SER A 32 -60.12 45.47 -3.87
CA SER A 32 -59.59 44.81 -5.07
C SER A 32 -60.67 44.62 -6.14
N LYS A 33 -60.23 44.51 -7.39
CA LYS A 33 -61.12 44.17 -8.51
C LYS A 33 -61.76 42.79 -8.34
N GLU A 34 -61.06 41.84 -7.74
CA GLU A 34 -61.58 40.51 -7.47
C GLU A 34 -62.75 40.55 -6.46
N GLU A 35 -62.68 41.45 -5.48
CA GLU A 35 -63.78 41.71 -4.54
C GLU A 35 -64.98 42.36 -5.23
N MET A 36 -64.73 43.18 -6.25
CA MET A 36 -65.76 43.77 -7.10
C MET A 36 -66.51 42.68 -7.87
N GLU A 37 -65.80 41.70 -8.43
CA GLU A 37 -66.39 40.58 -9.18
C GLU A 37 -67.23 39.67 -8.28
N LYS A 38 -66.71 39.34 -7.09
CA LYS A 38 -67.44 38.55 -6.08
C LYS A 38 -68.72 39.26 -5.64
N THR A 39 -68.60 40.55 -5.31
CA THR A 39 -69.75 41.36 -4.89
C THR A 39 -70.78 41.47 -6.01
N LEU A 40 -70.35 41.77 -7.24
CA LEU A 40 -71.25 41.83 -8.40
C LEU A 40 -71.98 40.50 -8.62
N THR A 41 -71.29 39.36 -8.45
CA THR A 41 -71.89 38.03 -8.59
C THR A 41 -73.03 37.82 -7.59
N ILE A 42 -72.86 38.26 -6.34
CA ILE A 42 -73.88 38.15 -5.29
C ILE A 42 -75.11 39.00 -5.63
N PHE A 43 -74.90 40.25 -6.04
CA PHE A 43 -76.02 41.15 -6.41
C PHE A 43 -76.69 40.72 -7.72
N ALA A 44 -75.93 40.19 -8.68
CA ALA A 44 -76.45 39.61 -9.91
C ALA A 44 -77.35 38.40 -9.64
N ALA A 45 -77.04 37.57 -8.63
CA ALA A 45 -77.90 36.45 -8.24
C ALA A 45 -79.26 36.88 -7.65
N GLN A 46 -79.37 38.13 -7.18
CA GLN A 46 -80.52 38.62 -6.40
C GLN A 46 -81.35 39.67 -7.14
N ASN A 47 -80.75 40.38 -8.10
CA ASN A 47 -81.38 41.49 -8.79
C ASN A 47 -81.08 41.46 -10.29
N ALA A 48 -82.15 41.38 -11.08
CA ALA A 48 -82.09 41.24 -12.53
C ALA A 48 -81.37 42.41 -13.23
N GLU A 49 -81.34 43.61 -12.65
CA GLU A 49 -80.62 44.76 -13.25
C GLU A 49 -79.10 44.65 -13.08
N TYR A 50 -78.63 43.99 -12.01
CA TYR A 50 -77.20 43.65 -11.86
C TYR A 50 -76.81 42.45 -12.72
N ALA A 51 -77.69 41.44 -12.84
CA ALA A 51 -77.44 40.26 -13.67
C ALA A 51 -77.21 40.59 -15.16
N LYS A 52 -77.77 41.71 -15.63
CA LYS A 52 -77.65 42.19 -17.02
C LYS A 52 -76.34 42.91 -17.31
N ARG A 53 -75.53 43.24 -16.30
CA ARG A 53 -74.36 44.11 -16.43
C ARG A 53 -73.10 43.38 -15.95
N GLY A 54 -72.07 43.34 -16.79
CA GLY A 54 -70.74 42.91 -16.37
C GLY A 54 -70.00 43.98 -15.56
N ILE A 55 -68.87 43.59 -14.96
CA ILE A 55 -68.04 44.45 -14.10
C ILE A 55 -67.59 45.73 -14.80
N GLU A 56 -67.41 45.70 -16.12
CA GLU A 56 -67.04 46.83 -16.97
C GLU A 56 -68.05 47.99 -16.97
N ASN A 57 -69.30 47.73 -16.58
CA ASN A 57 -70.36 48.74 -16.49
C ASN A 57 -70.31 49.56 -15.19
N PHE A 58 -69.39 49.24 -14.29
CA PHE A 58 -69.25 49.87 -12.98
C PHE A 58 -67.92 50.62 -12.86
N SER A 59 -67.88 51.59 -11.95
CA SER A 59 -66.69 52.43 -11.75
C SER A 59 -65.67 51.76 -10.83
N GLU A 60 -64.56 51.31 -11.41
CA GLU A 60 -63.43 50.75 -10.65
C GLU A 60 -62.78 51.79 -9.71
N GLU A 61 -62.79 53.08 -10.08
CA GLU A 61 -62.26 54.16 -9.23
C GLU A 61 -63.10 54.35 -7.95
N VAL A 62 -64.43 54.38 -8.11
CA VAL A 62 -65.35 54.48 -6.96
C VAL A 62 -65.28 53.20 -6.13
N TRP A 63 -65.12 52.04 -6.77
CA TRP A 63 -64.93 50.77 -6.10
C TRP A 63 -63.65 50.75 -5.26
N ALA A 64 -62.49 51.02 -5.87
CA ALA A 64 -61.19 50.97 -5.22
C ALA A 64 -61.12 51.88 -3.99
N LYS A 65 -61.81 53.03 -4.02
CA LYS A 65 -61.83 54.01 -2.93
C LYS A 65 -62.90 53.75 -1.87
N HIS A 66 -64.12 53.36 -2.26
CA HIS A 66 -65.26 53.31 -1.36
C HIS A 66 -65.91 51.92 -1.22
N GLY A 67 -65.54 50.97 -2.07
CA GLY A 67 -66.11 49.62 -2.10
C GLY A 67 -67.56 49.58 -2.60
N LEU A 68 -67.99 50.56 -3.39
CA LEU A 68 -69.39 50.74 -3.85
C LEU A 68 -69.55 50.44 -5.35
N LEU A 69 -70.53 49.62 -5.76
CA LEU A 69 -70.83 49.45 -7.19
C LEU A 69 -71.70 50.61 -7.70
N VAL A 70 -71.04 51.57 -8.35
CA VAL A 70 -71.71 52.69 -9.03
C VAL A 70 -71.61 52.49 -10.54
N THR A 71 -72.72 52.68 -11.25
CA THR A 71 -72.75 52.59 -12.72
C THR A 71 -71.80 53.62 -13.33
N LYS A 72 -70.85 53.16 -14.16
CA LYS A 72 -69.79 53.98 -14.77
C LYS A 72 -70.36 55.16 -15.56
N GLU A 73 -71.52 54.95 -16.18
CA GLU A 73 -72.22 55.97 -16.97
C GLU A 73 -72.69 57.17 -16.14
N ASN A 74 -72.92 57.02 -14.83
CA ASN A 74 -73.48 58.05 -13.94
C ASN A 74 -72.53 58.43 -12.80
N VAL A 75 -71.22 58.29 -12.96
CA VAL A 75 -70.27 58.69 -11.91
C VAL A 75 -70.21 60.21 -11.81
N GLN A 76 -70.47 60.74 -10.60
CA GLN A 76 -70.20 62.13 -10.19
C GLN A 76 -70.66 63.22 -11.18
N LYS A 77 -71.82 63.03 -11.84
CA LYS A 77 -72.44 64.03 -12.71
C LYS A 77 -73.06 65.18 -11.91
N PRO A 78 -73.20 66.39 -12.50
CA PRO A 78 -73.91 67.51 -11.88
C PRO A 78 -75.42 67.32 -11.78
N ARG A 79 -76.01 66.42 -12.58
CA ARG A 79 -77.45 66.08 -12.57
C ARG A 79 -77.64 64.59 -12.81
N PHE A 80 -78.58 63.98 -12.09
CA PHE A 80 -78.98 62.58 -12.25
C PHE A 80 -80.46 62.45 -12.56
N SER A 81 -80.83 61.46 -13.38
CA SER A 81 -82.18 60.93 -13.38
C SER A 81 -82.22 59.73 -12.45
N CYS A 82 -83.03 59.81 -11.40
CA CYS A 82 -83.07 58.80 -10.34
C CYS A 82 -84.49 58.56 -9.85
N PHE A 83 -84.69 57.49 -9.09
CA PHE A 83 -85.95 57.24 -8.39
C PHE A 83 -85.94 57.88 -7.01
N ASP A 84 -87.02 58.58 -6.66
CA ASP A 84 -87.17 59.09 -5.31
C ASP A 84 -87.55 57.95 -4.34
N ILE A 85 -86.78 57.83 -3.28
CA ILE A 85 -86.94 56.82 -2.24
C ILE A 85 -88.03 57.18 -1.21
N THR A 86 -88.53 58.43 -1.21
CA THR A 86 -89.63 58.87 -0.35
C THR A 86 -91.01 58.83 -1.02
N GLU A 87 -91.09 58.81 -2.36
CA GLU A 87 -92.35 58.83 -3.12
C GLU A 87 -92.51 57.59 -4.04
N GLY A 88 -92.30 56.39 -3.50
CA GLY A 88 -92.78 55.14 -4.11
C GLY A 88 -92.47 54.97 -5.61
N PHE A 89 -91.19 55.02 -6.00
CA PHE A 89 -90.69 54.74 -7.36
C PHE A 89 -91.00 55.80 -8.43
N LYS A 90 -91.31 57.05 -8.07
CA LYS A 90 -91.36 58.14 -9.06
C LYS A 90 -89.96 58.49 -9.57
N LYS A 91 -89.81 58.55 -10.90
CA LYS A 91 -88.58 59.01 -11.56
C LYS A 91 -88.52 60.54 -11.52
N THR A 92 -87.42 61.08 -11.02
CA THR A 92 -87.17 62.52 -10.88
C THR A 92 -85.78 62.90 -11.42
N ILE A 93 -85.49 64.20 -11.48
CA ILE A 93 -84.16 64.74 -11.79
C ILE A 93 -83.63 65.43 -10.54
N THR A 94 -82.43 65.04 -10.11
CA THR A 94 -81.78 65.58 -8.91
C THR A 94 -80.46 66.25 -9.26
N ASP A 95 -80.28 67.48 -8.76
CA ASP A 95 -79.03 68.23 -8.85
C ASP A 95 -78.01 67.69 -7.84
N ASN A 96 -76.79 67.41 -8.31
CA ASN A 96 -75.70 66.96 -7.45
C ASN A 96 -74.85 68.16 -7.02
N LYS A 97 -74.62 68.29 -5.72
CA LYS A 97 -73.81 69.37 -5.15
C LYS A 97 -72.36 68.93 -5.03
N LYS A 98 -71.43 69.87 -5.19
CA LYS A 98 -70.01 69.67 -4.92
C LYS A 98 -69.55 70.67 -3.86
N VAL A 99 -69.09 70.18 -2.70
CA VAL A 99 -68.64 70.98 -1.55
C VAL A 99 -67.28 70.44 -1.11
N ASN A 100 -66.31 71.32 -0.85
CA ASN A 100 -64.94 70.95 -0.45
C ASN A 100 -64.29 69.88 -1.35
N GLY A 101 -64.53 69.96 -2.66
CA GLY A 101 -63.99 69.01 -3.64
C GLY A 101 -64.73 67.66 -3.70
N GLN A 102 -65.66 67.37 -2.79
CA GLN A 102 -66.45 66.14 -2.75
C GLN A 102 -67.84 66.34 -3.38
N TRP A 103 -68.25 65.42 -4.26
CA TRP A 103 -69.63 65.36 -4.76
C TRP A 103 -70.54 64.73 -3.69
N LYS A 104 -71.77 65.21 -3.56
CA LYS A 104 -72.76 64.67 -2.61
C LYS A 104 -73.12 63.22 -2.94
N TYR A 105 -73.34 62.93 -4.22
CA TYR A 105 -73.57 61.58 -4.70
C TYR A 105 -72.45 61.14 -5.64
N LEU A 106 -72.00 59.89 -5.46
CA LEU A 106 -70.97 59.25 -6.27
C LEU A 106 -71.51 58.77 -7.62
N GLY A 107 -72.82 58.51 -7.71
CA GLY A 107 -73.54 58.19 -8.94
C GLY A 107 -74.84 57.45 -8.67
N THR A 108 -75.26 56.55 -9.57
CA THR A 108 -76.46 55.72 -9.39
C THR A 108 -76.18 54.22 -9.42
N THR A 109 -77.00 53.44 -8.71
CA THR A 109 -77.10 51.99 -8.89
C THR A 109 -77.71 51.64 -10.26
N PRO A 110 -77.60 50.39 -10.76
CA PRO A 110 -78.26 49.94 -11.99
C PRO A 110 -79.77 50.14 -12.00
N GLU A 111 -80.43 50.09 -10.84
CA GLU A 111 -81.86 50.34 -10.72
C GLU A 111 -82.22 51.83 -10.71
N GLY A 112 -81.23 52.72 -10.71
CA GLY A 112 -81.44 54.17 -10.76
C GLY A 112 -81.61 54.86 -9.40
N TYR A 113 -81.12 54.26 -8.30
CA TYR A 113 -81.06 54.92 -7.00
C TYR A 113 -79.76 55.69 -6.82
N LEU A 114 -79.79 56.83 -6.14
CA LEU A 114 -78.59 57.63 -5.84
C LEU A 114 -77.71 56.91 -4.81
N VAL A 115 -76.40 56.94 -5.03
CA VAL A 115 -75.38 56.42 -4.10
C VAL A 115 -74.67 57.61 -3.47
N GLU A 116 -74.87 57.79 -2.16
CA GLU A 116 -74.24 58.87 -1.39
C GLU A 116 -72.73 58.70 -1.25
N ASN A 117 -72.02 59.83 -1.20
CA ASN A 117 -70.60 59.85 -0.91
C ASN A 117 -70.38 59.90 0.61
N PRO A 118 -69.79 58.86 1.23
CA PRO A 118 -69.56 58.83 2.67
C PRO A 118 -68.53 59.86 3.15
N ASP A 119 -67.74 60.44 2.23
CA ASP A 119 -66.78 61.50 2.54
C ASP A 119 -67.39 62.91 2.36
N TYR A 120 -68.67 63.01 1.96
CA TYR A 120 -69.35 64.30 1.81
C TYR A 120 -69.77 64.84 3.18
N PRO A 121 -69.51 66.12 3.50
CA PRO A 121 -69.91 66.69 4.79
C PRO A 121 -71.44 66.68 4.94
N ALA A 122 -71.95 66.19 6.07
CA ALA A 122 -73.38 66.08 6.32
C ALA A 122 -74.13 67.41 6.16
N ASP A 123 -75.23 67.40 5.38
CA ASP A 123 -76.00 68.62 5.04
C ASP A 123 -76.70 69.24 6.27
N ALA A 124 -76.87 68.49 7.37
CA ALA A 124 -77.79 68.81 8.46
C ALA A 124 -77.14 69.31 9.76
N TYR A 125 -75.80 69.40 9.86
CA TYR A 125 -75.16 69.66 11.15
C TYR A 125 -74.73 71.12 11.35
N ASN A 126 -75.70 71.96 11.74
CA ASN A 126 -75.46 73.30 12.31
C ASN A 126 -75.45 73.26 13.85
N GLY A 127 -74.95 72.17 14.46
CA GLY A 127 -74.82 72.04 15.92
C GLY A 127 -76.10 71.75 16.71
N LYS A 128 -77.18 71.24 16.07
CA LYS A 128 -78.38 70.74 16.78
C LYS A 128 -78.17 69.28 17.25
N PRO A 129 -78.58 68.91 18.47
CA PRO A 129 -78.49 67.52 18.95
C PRO A 129 -79.46 66.60 18.19
N PHE A 130 -79.03 65.35 17.97
CA PHE A 130 -79.71 64.36 17.12
C PHE A 130 -81.07 63.93 17.67
N SER A 131 -81.27 64.05 18.99
CA SER A 131 -82.56 63.86 19.65
C SER A 131 -83.69 64.78 19.16
N GLN A 132 -83.35 65.86 18.45
CA GLN A 132 -84.29 66.85 17.91
C GLN A 132 -84.57 66.67 16.41
N PHE A 133 -84.08 65.59 15.79
CA PHE A 133 -84.28 65.34 14.36
C PHE A 133 -85.67 64.74 14.11
N ASN A 134 -86.39 65.30 13.12
CA ASN A 134 -87.66 64.79 12.61
C ASN A 134 -87.40 63.77 11.49
N TRP A 135 -87.15 62.53 11.91
CA TRP A 135 -86.82 61.42 11.02
C TRP A 135 -87.95 61.09 10.03
N ILE A 136 -87.63 61.13 8.74
CA ILE A 136 -88.56 60.71 7.68
C ILE A 136 -88.48 59.19 7.55
N LYS A 137 -89.59 58.51 7.83
CA LYS A 137 -89.71 57.05 7.67
C LYS A 137 -89.45 56.63 6.22
N ASN A 138 -88.57 55.65 6.03
CA ASN A 138 -88.33 55.06 4.71
C ASN A 138 -89.49 54.11 4.32
N GLN A 139 -90.19 54.45 3.24
CA GLN A 139 -91.33 53.67 2.72
C GLN A 139 -90.95 52.74 1.55
N ASN A 140 -89.70 52.80 1.06
CA ASN A 140 -89.26 51.95 -0.05
C ASN A 140 -88.80 50.58 0.47
N GLU A 141 -89.57 49.54 0.13
CA GLU A 141 -89.32 48.15 0.56
C GLU A 141 -87.94 47.61 0.16
N LYS A 142 -87.34 48.13 -0.91
CA LYS A 142 -86.01 47.68 -1.38
C LYS A 142 -84.87 48.22 -0.52
N THR A 143 -85.02 49.41 0.06
CA THR A 143 -83.96 50.09 0.84
C THR A 143 -84.30 50.18 2.35
N SER A 144 -85.50 49.80 2.77
CA SER A 144 -85.92 49.85 4.17
C SER A 144 -85.23 48.78 5.02
N LEU A 145 -84.37 49.23 5.96
CA LEU A 145 -83.67 48.34 6.89
C LEU A 145 -84.65 47.69 7.89
N TRP A 146 -85.58 48.48 8.43
CA TRP A 146 -86.60 48.00 9.38
C TRP A 146 -87.44 46.85 8.82
N GLN A 147 -87.98 47.01 7.60
CA GLN A 147 -88.82 45.97 6.99
C GLN A 147 -88.03 44.68 6.75
N LYS A 148 -86.74 44.77 6.41
CA LYS A 148 -85.87 43.60 6.23
C LYS A 148 -85.56 42.89 7.54
N ILE A 149 -85.33 43.63 8.63
CA ILE A 149 -85.12 43.06 9.96
C ILE A 149 -86.38 42.34 10.45
N GLU A 150 -87.57 42.88 10.17
CA GLU A 150 -88.86 42.26 10.50
C GLU A 150 -89.11 40.91 9.80
N LEU A 151 -88.43 40.62 8.68
CA LEU A 151 -88.52 39.33 8.00
C LEU A 151 -87.71 38.21 8.68
N LEU A 152 -86.85 38.55 9.64
CA LEU A 152 -85.98 37.60 10.32
C LEU A 152 -86.67 36.83 11.45
N THR A 153 -86.09 35.69 11.81
CA THR A 153 -86.46 34.91 13.00
C THR A 153 -86.41 35.78 14.25
N LYS A 154 -87.18 35.43 15.30
CA LYS A 154 -87.29 36.26 16.51
C LYS A 154 -85.92 36.57 17.15
N ASP A 155 -84.99 35.61 17.13
CA ASP A 155 -83.66 35.76 17.71
C ASP A 155 -82.70 36.54 16.80
N GLU A 156 -82.72 36.31 15.48
CA GLU A 156 -81.92 37.09 14.54
C GLU A 156 -82.43 38.52 14.39
N ARG A 157 -83.75 38.73 14.43
CA ARG A 157 -84.36 40.06 14.47
C ARG A 157 -83.84 40.85 15.66
N LYS A 158 -83.83 40.26 16.84
CA LYS A 158 -83.32 40.90 18.07
C LYS A 158 -81.82 41.20 17.94
N ARG A 159 -81.03 40.27 17.42
CA ARG A 159 -79.57 40.43 17.22
C ARG A 159 -79.26 41.54 16.21
N GLN A 160 -79.92 41.53 15.07
CA GLN A 160 -79.71 42.50 13.99
C GLN A 160 -80.22 43.89 14.40
N HIS A 161 -81.36 43.96 15.10
CA HIS A 161 -81.84 45.21 15.69
C HIS A 161 -80.76 45.86 16.58
N TYR A 162 -80.17 45.12 17.53
CA TYR A 162 -79.11 45.66 18.39
C TYR A 162 -77.84 46.02 17.61
N TYR A 163 -77.48 45.24 16.61
CA TYR A 163 -76.31 45.52 15.78
C TYR A 163 -76.45 46.85 15.05
N TYR A 164 -77.56 47.05 14.31
CA TYR A 164 -77.76 48.26 13.54
C TYR A 164 -77.99 49.48 14.42
N ILE A 165 -78.70 49.37 15.55
CA ILE A 165 -78.85 50.49 16.48
C ILE A 165 -77.49 50.91 17.06
N ASN A 166 -76.65 49.97 17.48
CA ASN A 166 -75.31 50.33 17.97
C ASN A 166 -74.40 50.84 16.86
N LEU A 167 -74.50 50.32 15.63
CA LEU A 167 -73.78 50.86 14.47
C LEU A 167 -74.08 52.33 14.30
N ILE A 168 -75.37 52.65 14.27
CA ILE A 168 -75.85 54.00 14.05
C ILE A 168 -75.31 54.89 15.17
N LYS A 169 -75.51 54.51 16.43
CA LYS A 169 -75.05 55.29 17.59
C LYS A 169 -73.53 55.48 17.61
N ASP A 170 -72.76 54.43 17.40
CA ASP A 170 -71.29 54.46 17.46
C ASP A 170 -70.71 55.26 16.27
N SER A 171 -71.32 55.17 15.09
CA SER A 171 -70.92 55.96 13.91
C SER A 171 -71.17 57.45 14.14
N PHE A 172 -72.34 57.80 14.68
CA PHE A 172 -72.69 59.18 14.99
C PHE A 172 -71.85 59.76 16.13
N GLU A 173 -71.52 58.96 17.15
CA GLU A 173 -70.59 59.38 18.21
C GLU A 173 -69.18 59.64 17.66
N ALA A 174 -68.72 58.81 16.73
CA ALA A 174 -67.41 58.98 16.09
C ALA A 174 -67.35 60.23 15.20
N GLU A 175 -68.41 60.54 14.47
CA GLU A 175 -68.45 61.67 13.53
C GLU A 175 -68.71 63.02 14.22
N PHE A 176 -69.60 63.05 15.21
CA PHE A 176 -70.07 64.30 15.83
C PHE A 176 -69.56 64.50 17.27
N GLY A 177 -68.86 63.53 17.85
CA GLY A 177 -68.25 63.61 19.17
C GLY A 177 -69.25 63.99 20.25
N LYS A 178 -68.91 65.01 21.06
CA LYS A 178 -69.78 65.54 22.14
C LYS A 178 -71.12 66.13 21.67
N GLY A 179 -71.30 66.34 20.37
CA GLY A 179 -72.57 66.75 19.77
C GLY A 179 -73.60 65.63 19.65
N PHE A 180 -73.17 64.37 19.82
CA PHE A 180 -74.03 63.21 19.85
C PHE A 180 -74.49 62.92 21.29
N ASP A 181 -75.74 63.24 21.60
CA ASP A 181 -76.33 63.11 22.94
C ASP A 181 -76.79 61.67 23.23
N ARG A 182 -75.85 60.72 23.20
CA ARG A 182 -76.09 59.27 23.33
C ARG A 182 -76.97 58.90 24.51
N GLU A 183 -76.81 59.61 25.63
CA GLU A 183 -77.50 59.35 26.89
C GLU A 183 -79.01 59.67 26.84
N ASN A 184 -79.45 60.52 25.92
CA ASN A 184 -80.85 60.95 25.79
C ASN A 184 -81.66 60.14 24.76
N ILE A 185 -81.06 59.14 24.12
CA ILE A 185 -81.74 58.34 23.08
C ILE A 185 -82.63 57.28 23.75
N THR A 186 -83.95 57.48 23.66
CA THR A 186 -84.97 56.54 24.14
C THR A 186 -85.18 55.36 23.19
N LYS A 187 -85.86 54.29 23.65
CA LYS A 187 -86.20 53.13 22.79
C LYS A 187 -87.11 53.51 21.62
N GLU A 188 -88.03 54.43 21.84
CA GLU A 188 -88.92 54.94 20.80
C GLU A 188 -88.12 55.67 19.70
N MET A 189 -87.05 56.37 20.09
CA MET A 189 -86.13 57.04 19.16
C MET A 189 -85.24 56.03 18.42
N GLU A 190 -84.77 54.98 19.09
CA GLU A 190 -84.08 53.86 18.42
C GLU A 190 -84.98 53.25 17.32
N GLU A 191 -86.25 53.01 17.62
CA GLU A 191 -87.20 52.52 16.61
C GLU A 191 -87.43 53.51 15.47
N ALA A 192 -87.54 54.81 15.75
CA ALA A 192 -87.70 55.85 14.74
C ALA A 192 -86.48 55.92 13.82
N MET A 193 -85.27 55.85 14.38
CA MET A 193 -84.01 55.79 13.64
C MET A 193 -83.97 54.55 12.73
N LEU A 194 -84.33 53.38 13.25
CA LEU A 194 -84.32 52.14 12.47
C LEU A 194 -85.36 52.15 11.33
N LYS A 195 -86.52 52.78 11.55
CA LYS A 195 -87.58 52.97 10.53
C LYS A 195 -87.23 54.04 9.48
N ALA A 196 -86.37 54.99 9.82
CA ALA A 196 -85.86 56.01 8.90
C ALA A 196 -84.59 55.58 8.14
N ALA A 197 -83.90 54.54 8.62
CA ALA A 197 -82.69 54.01 8.01
C ALA A 197 -82.92 53.55 6.55
N ILE A 198 -82.17 54.19 5.65
CA ILE A 198 -82.07 53.85 4.23
C ILE A 198 -80.77 53.06 4.06
N LEU A 199 -80.90 51.78 3.72
CA LEU A 199 -79.75 50.92 3.48
C LEU A 199 -79.17 51.23 2.10
N VAL A 200 -77.92 51.68 2.08
CA VAL A 200 -77.20 52.03 0.86
C VAL A 200 -76.60 50.75 0.26
N TYR A 201 -77.08 50.37 -0.93
CA TYR A 201 -76.59 49.20 -1.68
C TYR A 201 -75.95 49.65 -3.01
N PRO A 202 -74.95 48.93 -3.54
CA PRO A 202 -74.29 47.69 -3.05
C PRO A 202 -72.80 47.89 -2.70
N MET A 203 -72.31 47.21 -1.64
CA MET A 203 -70.96 47.35 -1.07
C MET A 203 -70.18 46.05 -1.08
N ALA A 204 -68.84 46.13 -0.98
CA ALA A 204 -67.95 44.98 -0.78
C ALA A 204 -68.38 44.09 0.39
N GLU A 205 -68.52 42.79 0.10
CA GLU A 205 -68.99 41.78 1.06
C GLU A 205 -68.14 41.79 2.35
N GLY A 206 -68.81 41.85 3.50
CA GLY A 206 -68.19 41.69 4.83
C GLY A 206 -67.26 42.80 5.31
N ARG A 207 -67.08 43.92 4.57
CA ARG A 207 -66.06 44.95 4.92
C ARG A 207 -66.62 46.24 5.53
N ARG A 208 -67.75 46.79 5.05
CA ARG A 208 -68.34 48.03 5.60
C ARG A 208 -69.87 48.06 5.42
N THR A 209 -70.59 48.73 6.32
CA THR A 209 -72.03 49.01 6.19
C THR A 209 -72.27 50.53 6.16
N LEU A 210 -73.10 51.01 5.22
CA LEU A 210 -73.49 52.41 5.06
C LEU A 210 -75.01 52.56 5.17
N ILE A 211 -75.46 53.48 6.03
CA ILE A 211 -76.88 53.76 6.26
C ILE A 211 -77.10 55.26 6.14
N SER A 212 -78.00 55.67 5.25
CA SER A 212 -78.42 57.06 5.13
C SER A 212 -79.72 57.31 5.90
N PHE A 213 -79.91 58.54 6.32
CA PHE A 213 -81.11 59.03 6.98
C PHE A 213 -81.55 60.35 6.37
N ARG A 214 -82.86 60.56 6.30
CA ARG A 214 -83.46 61.84 5.91
C ARG A 214 -84.16 62.49 7.09
N ASN A 215 -83.91 63.77 7.28
CA ASN A 215 -84.51 64.60 8.31
C ASN A 215 -85.28 65.75 7.65
N LEU A 216 -86.52 65.98 8.08
CA LEU A 216 -87.29 67.16 7.66
C LEU A 216 -86.94 68.33 8.58
N GLY A 217 -86.25 69.33 8.05
CA GLY A 217 -85.95 70.55 8.79
C GLY A 217 -87.19 71.40 9.05
N ASP A 218 -87.10 72.26 10.06
CA ASP A 218 -88.15 73.22 10.42
C ASP A 218 -88.44 74.23 9.28
N ASP A 219 -87.52 74.36 8.31
CA ASP A 219 -87.66 75.20 7.09
C ASP A 219 -88.38 74.47 5.93
N GLY A 220 -88.89 73.26 6.18
CA GLY A 220 -89.57 72.43 5.20
C GLY A 220 -88.64 71.74 4.19
N LYS A 221 -87.31 71.89 4.32
CA LYS A 221 -86.34 71.21 3.46
C LYS A 221 -85.93 69.87 4.04
N ILE A 222 -85.59 68.94 3.14
CA ILE A 222 -85.08 67.62 3.51
C ILE A 222 -83.56 67.68 3.54
N TYR A 223 -83.01 67.28 4.68
CA TYR A 223 -81.58 67.13 4.91
C TYR A 223 -81.22 65.66 5.01
N GLU A 224 -80.03 65.30 4.53
CA GLU A 224 -79.55 63.92 4.51
C GLU A 224 -78.26 63.78 5.32
N VAL A 225 -78.15 62.66 6.02
CA VAL A 225 -76.99 62.34 6.84
C VAL A 225 -76.68 60.85 6.74
N THR A 226 -75.39 60.52 6.58
CA THR A 226 -74.94 59.15 6.33
C THR A 226 -74.13 58.64 7.52
N ALA A 227 -74.55 57.54 8.11
CA ALA A 227 -73.76 56.82 9.12
C ALA A 227 -72.94 55.71 8.47
N SER A 228 -71.68 55.57 8.90
CA SER A 228 -70.78 54.53 8.42
C SER A 228 -69.94 53.97 9.57
N MET A 229 -69.63 52.67 9.50
CA MET A 229 -68.81 51.98 10.53
C MET A 229 -67.54 52.77 10.91
N PRO A 230 -67.28 53.01 12.21
CA PRO A 230 -65.99 53.53 12.68
C PRO A 230 -64.86 52.56 12.32
N LYS A 231 -63.66 53.08 12.03
CA LYS A 231 -62.52 52.30 11.54
C LYS A 231 -62.08 51.14 12.47
N ASP A 232 -62.41 51.21 13.77
CA ASP A 232 -61.93 50.27 14.81
C ASP A 232 -63.05 49.54 15.57
N TRP A 233 -64.22 49.36 14.96
CA TRP A 233 -65.39 48.80 15.64
C TRP A 233 -65.37 47.26 15.71
N LEU A 234 -64.93 46.69 16.84
CA LEU A 234 -64.97 45.24 17.12
C LEU A 234 -65.67 44.93 18.45
N ARG A 235 -66.80 44.20 18.42
CA ARG A 235 -67.36 43.57 19.64
C ARG A 235 -67.80 42.12 19.43
N THR A 236 -66.84 41.23 19.70
CA THR A 236 -66.93 39.95 20.42
C THR A 236 -68.30 39.27 20.53
N SER A 237 -68.57 38.26 19.68
CA SER A 237 -69.49 37.14 19.99
C SER A 237 -69.32 35.94 19.04
N LYS A 238 -68.17 35.25 19.15
CA LYS A 238 -68.00 33.81 18.89
C LYS A 238 -66.97 33.33 19.93
N THR A 239 -67.17 32.15 20.51
CA THR A 239 -66.24 31.51 21.45
C THR A 239 -64.82 31.60 20.88
N PRO A 240 -63.87 32.34 21.49
CA PRO A 240 -62.55 32.46 20.91
C PRO A 240 -61.69 31.30 21.45
N ILE A 241 -61.55 30.26 20.64
CA ILE A 241 -60.25 29.59 20.59
C ILE A 241 -59.35 30.49 19.73
N GLU A 242 -58.08 30.55 20.10
CA GLU A 242 -56.90 31.06 19.37
C GLU A 242 -56.16 32.19 20.09
N ILE A 243 -55.35 31.77 21.07
CA ILE A 243 -53.91 32.01 20.97
C ILE A 243 -53.30 30.62 20.85
N THR A 244 -52.86 30.25 19.67
CA THR A 244 -52.04 29.07 19.43
C THR A 244 -50.58 29.47 19.60
N ALA A 245 -49.93 28.87 20.59
CA ALA A 245 -48.49 29.01 20.80
C ALA A 245 -47.87 27.61 20.77
N GLU A 246 -46.76 27.46 20.04
CA GLU A 246 -45.87 26.32 20.20
C GLU A 246 -44.81 26.70 21.24
N GLU A 247 -44.75 25.96 22.34
CA GLU A 247 -43.72 26.14 23.36
C GLU A 247 -42.76 24.94 23.32
N LEU A 248 -41.47 25.24 23.15
CA LEU A 248 -40.41 24.24 23.34
C LEU A 248 -40.29 23.99 24.85
N VAL A 249 -40.60 22.76 25.28
CA VAL A 249 -40.61 22.44 26.71
C VAL A 249 -39.21 22.12 27.19
N GLN A 250 -38.57 21.11 26.58
CA GLN A 250 -37.22 20.68 26.96
C GLN A 250 -36.51 19.98 25.78
N PRO A 251 -35.23 20.31 25.50
CA PRO A 251 -34.37 19.47 24.67
C PRO A 251 -34.03 18.18 25.43
N LEU A 252 -34.06 17.03 24.73
CA LEU A 252 -33.72 15.73 25.31
C LEU A 252 -32.27 15.34 25.00
N ILE A 253 -31.83 14.15 25.45
CA ILE A 253 -30.48 13.67 25.17
C ILE A 253 -30.39 13.29 23.69
N PRO A 254 -29.35 13.74 22.94
CA PRO A 254 -29.10 13.27 21.59
C PRO A 254 -29.07 11.75 21.52
N GLN A 255 -29.76 11.18 20.54
CA GLN A 255 -29.83 9.74 20.32
C GLN A 255 -28.84 9.35 19.21
N ALA A 256 -27.88 8.50 19.54
CA ALA A 256 -26.87 7.98 18.63
C ALA A 256 -27.11 6.51 18.29
N ALA A 257 -26.60 6.07 17.14
CA ALA A 257 -26.36 4.64 16.95
C ALA A 257 -25.12 4.22 17.78
N ASP A 258 -25.23 3.15 18.56
CA ASP A 258 -24.11 2.61 19.34
C ASP A 258 -22.94 2.21 18.43
N PHE A 259 -21.73 2.57 18.85
CA PHE A 259 -20.49 2.35 18.10
C PHE A 259 -19.88 1.01 18.45
N GLN A 260 -19.60 0.18 17.45
CA GLN A 260 -18.65 -0.93 17.59
C GLN A 260 -17.46 -0.69 16.67
N GLY A 261 -16.24 -0.85 17.17
CA GLY A 261 -15.03 -0.47 16.44
C GLY A 261 -14.91 -1.08 15.03
N GLY A 262 -14.29 -0.33 14.12
CA GLY A 262 -13.93 -0.83 12.79
C GLY A 262 -12.80 -1.86 12.83
N ILE A 263 -12.83 -2.82 11.91
CA ILE A 263 -11.75 -3.80 11.70
C ILE A 263 -11.00 -3.42 10.44
N LEU A 264 -9.68 -3.24 10.54
CA LEU A 264 -8.77 -3.06 9.40
C LEU A 264 -7.86 -4.29 9.32
N ARG A 265 -7.79 -4.92 8.14
CA ARG A 265 -6.96 -6.10 7.91
C ARG A 265 -6.11 -5.94 6.65
N LEU A 266 -4.82 -6.21 6.79
CA LEU A 266 -3.92 -6.53 5.68
C LEU A 266 -3.57 -8.01 5.79
N ALA A 267 -3.64 -8.75 4.68
CA ALA A 267 -3.26 -10.16 4.63
C ALA A 267 -2.80 -10.54 3.20
N SER A 268 -2.15 -11.69 3.03
CA SER A 268 -1.54 -12.07 1.76
C SER A 268 -2.57 -12.53 0.72
N GLU A 269 -2.30 -12.30 -0.56
CA GLU A 269 -3.11 -12.77 -1.69
C GLU A 269 -4.58 -12.32 -1.62
N LYS A 270 -5.50 -13.22 -1.27
CA LYS A 270 -6.95 -13.00 -1.20
C LYS A 270 -7.54 -13.78 -0.01
N PRO A 271 -8.73 -13.41 0.50
CA PRO A 271 -9.40 -14.15 1.55
C PRO A 271 -9.54 -15.64 1.22
N GLY A 272 -9.02 -16.51 2.09
CA GLY A 272 -9.05 -17.97 1.93
C GLY A 272 -7.93 -18.54 1.04
N GLN A 273 -7.07 -17.69 0.49
CA GLN A 273 -5.90 -18.06 -0.33
C GLN A 273 -4.59 -17.55 0.31
N GLU A 274 -4.60 -17.21 1.59
CA GLU A 274 -3.42 -16.70 2.28
C GLU A 274 -2.30 -17.75 2.30
N ILE A 275 -1.19 -17.44 1.64
CA ILE A 275 0.02 -18.27 1.63
C ILE A 275 0.95 -17.86 2.78
N PHE A 276 0.95 -16.57 3.14
CA PHE A 276 1.82 -16.01 4.18
C PHE A 276 1.02 -15.59 5.41
N ASP A 277 1.55 -15.89 6.59
CA ASP A 277 1.11 -15.28 7.84
C ASP A 277 1.80 -13.93 7.96
N VAL A 278 1.14 -12.86 7.50
CA VAL A 278 1.72 -11.52 7.40
C VAL A 278 2.20 -10.96 8.74
N ALA A 279 1.68 -11.44 9.89
CA ALA A 279 2.20 -11.05 11.20
C ALA A 279 3.58 -11.66 11.48
N LYS A 280 3.87 -12.85 10.93
CA LYS A 280 5.15 -13.55 11.08
C LYS A 280 6.17 -13.22 10.00
N GLY A 281 5.72 -13.00 8.77
CA GLY A 281 6.59 -12.71 7.66
C GLY A 281 5.86 -12.71 6.32
N ILE A 282 6.11 -11.68 5.51
CA ILE A 282 5.80 -11.66 4.09
C ILE A 282 6.96 -11.00 3.32
N PRO A 283 7.46 -11.61 2.23
CA PRO A 283 8.51 -11.03 1.40
C PRO A 283 8.08 -9.73 0.70
N ALA A 284 9.05 -8.88 0.36
CA ALA A 284 8.82 -7.85 -0.65
C ALA A 284 8.42 -8.53 -1.99
N THR A 285 7.70 -7.79 -2.85
CA THR A 285 7.14 -8.26 -4.15
C THR A 285 5.92 -9.18 -4.06
N GLU A 286 5.59 -9.71 -2.88
CA GLU A 286 4.35 -10.46 -2.66
C GLU A 286 3.13 -9.56 -2.64
N LYS A 287 1.96 -10.17 -2.83
CA LYS A 287 0.68 -9.47 -2.90
C LYS A 287 -0.04 -9.47 -1.56
N LEU A 288 -0.68 -8.35 -1.28
CA LEU A 288 -1.60 -8.15 -0.18
C LEU A 288 -3.02 -7.91 -0.70
N TYR A 289 -3.99 -8.19 0.16
CA TYR A 289 -5.29 -7.54 0.12
C TYR A 289 -5.49 -6.70 1.37
N ALA A 290 -6.28 -5.64 1.20
CA ALA A 290 -6.73 -4.76 2.26
C ALA A 290 -8.24 -4.87 2.39
N ASN A 291 -8.71 -4.99 3.62
CA ASN A 291 -10.13 -5.04 3.94
C ASN A 291 -10.43 -4.17 5.17
N VAL A 292 -11.48 -3.36 5.07
CA VAL A 292 -12.00 -2.55 6.17
C VAL A 292 -13.47 -2.88 6.39
N ILE A 293 -13.84 -3.21 7.63
CA ILE A 293 -15.23 -3.47 8.04
C ILE A 293 -15.62 -2.42 9.08
N ILE A 294 -16.51 -1.52 8.69
CA ILE A 294 -16.99 -0.37 9.49
C ILE A 294 -18.50 -0.29 9.43
N ASP A 295 -19.09 0.61 10.23
CA ASP A 295 -20.52 0.86 10.24
C ASP A 295 -20.95 1.50 8.91
N GLN A 296 -22.05 1.04 8.31
CA GLN A 296 -22.61 1.59 7.06
C GLN A 296 -22.93 3.09 7.16
N TYR A 297 -23.42 3.55 8.31
CA TYR A 297 -23.74 4.96 8.51
C TYR A 297 -23.47 5.41 9.95
N LYS A 298 -23.39 6.73 10.13
CA LYS A 298 -23.30 7.37 11.45
C LYS A 298 -24.40 8.41 11.59
N GLY A 299 -25.41 8.08 12.39
CA GLY A 299 -26.53 8.96 12.68
C GLY A 299 -26.48 9.52 14.10
N LEU A 300 -26.88 10.78 14.25
CA LEU A 300 -27.22 11.39 15.54
C LEU A 300 -28.35 12.37 15.31
N TYR A 301 -29.30 12.41 16.24
CA TYR A 301 -30.35 13.42 16.24
C TYR A 301 -30.67 13.90 17.65
N LEU A 302 -31.21 15.11 17.76
CA LEU A 302 -31.69 15.68 19.00
C LEU A 302 -33.22 15.69 19.02
N PRO A 303 -33.87 14.76 19.77
CA PRO A 303 -35.29 14.87 20.01
C PRO A 303 -35.60 16.08 20.89
N GLU A 304 -36.71 16.75 20.62
CA GLU A 304 -37.23 17.82 21.46
C GLU A 304 -38.71 17.62 21.74
N LYS A 305 -39.11 17.91 22.97
CA LYS A 305 -40.52 17.87 23.35
C LYS A 305 -41.13 19.25 23.13
N ARG A 306 -42.08 19.33 22.20
CA ARG A 306 -42.91 20.51 21.98
C ARG A 306 -44.29 20.29 22.57
N VAL A 307 -44.93 21.37 22.96
CA VAL A 307 -46.33 21.36 23.37
C VAL A 307 -47.05 22.41 22.56
N HIS A 308 -48.05 21.95 21.80
CA HIS A 308 -49.03 22.85 21.22
C HIS A 308 -50.02 23.24 22.31
N ILE A 309 -50.15 24.54 22.59
CA ILE A 309 -51.01 25.05 23.64
C ILE A 309 -52.21 25.75 23.02
N GLU A 310 -53.41 25.25 23.33
CA GLU A 310 -54.66 25.93 23.07
C GLU A 310 -55.21 26.51 24.37
N TRP A 311 -55.53 27.80 24.37
CA TRP A 311 -56.19 28.47 25.49
C TRP A 311 -57.68 28.64 25.19
N GLU A 312 -58.53 28.00 25.98
CA GLU A 312 -59.98 28.14 25.90
C GLU A 312 -60.47 29.10 27.00
N LYS A 313 -60.99 30.26 26.60
CA LYS A 313 -61.46 31.30 27.55
C LYS A 313 -62.93 31.07 27.90
N LYS A 314 -63.24 30.83 29.19
CA LYS A 314 -64.61 30.70 29.71
C LYS A 314 -65.11 32.03 30.28
N TYR A 315 -66.31 32.43 29.86
CA TYR A 315 -66.94 33.68 30.26
C TYR A 315 -68.32 33.44 30.88
N GLU A 316 -68.66 34.22 31.91
CA GLU A 316 -69.98 34.26 32.55
C GLU A 316 -70.49 35.72 32.63
N PRO A 317 -71.80 35.97 32.52
CA PRO A 317 -72.36 37.32 32.47
C PRO A 317 -72.37 38.06 33.83
N ASP A 318 -71.96 39.33 33.83
CA ASP A 318 -72.07 40.24 34.98
C ASP A 318 -73.55 40.59 35.26
N PRO A 319 -74.07 40.33 36.48
CA PRO A 319 -75.49 40.49 36.79
C PRO A 319 -76.05 41.92 36.74
N LYS A 320 -75.23 42.99 36.77
CA LYS A 320 -75.72 44.38 36.81
C LYS A 320 -75.64 45.12 35.47
N THR A 321 -74.78 44.67 34.56
CA THR A 321 -74.54 45.36 33.27
C THR A 321 -74.71 44.46 32.04
N GLY A 322 -74.85 43.13 32.23
CA GLY A 322 -75.03 42.17 31.15
C GLY A 322 -73.80 41.98 30.25
N LYS A 323 -72.62 42.46 30.65
CA LYS A 323 -71.35 42.22 29.95
C LYS A 323 -70.74 40.88 30.39
N MET A 324 -70.26 40.08 29.45
CA MET A 324 -69.53 38.84 29.73
C MET A 324 -68.19 39.14 30.44
N LYS A 325 -67.96 38.56 31.61
CA LYS A 325 -66.72 38.64 32.37
C LYS A 325 -65.94 37.33 32.24
N LEU A 326 -64.63 37.39 32.03
CA LEU A 326 -63.75 36.20 32.00
C LEU A 326 -63.71 35.60 33.42
N VAL A 327 -64.14 34.34 33.56
CA VAL A 327 -64.18 33.63 34.85
C VAL A 327 -63.10 32.56 34.97
N GLY A 328 -62.56 32.09 33.84
CA GLY A 328 -61.45 31.14 33.84
C GLY A 328 -60.84 30.97 32.45
N VAL A 329 -59.59 30.51 32.42
CA VAL A 329 -58.89 30.08 31.20
C VAL A 329 -58.53 28.61 31.38
N GLU A 330 -58.96 27.76 30.45
CA GLU A 330 -58.61 26.34 30.43
C GLU A 330 -57.47 26.13 29.44
N LYS A 331 -56.34 25.59 29.91
CA LYS A 331 -55.17 25.26 29.10
C LYS A 331 -55.34 23.83 28.58
N LYS A 332 -55.38 23.65 27.26
CA LYS A 332 -55.26 22.33 26.63
C LYS A 332 -53.86 22.21 26.03
N GLU A 333 -53.12 21.23 26.53
CA GLU A 333 -51.75 20.93 26.09
C GLU A 333 -51.76 19.66 25.23
N TYR A 334 -51.20 19.77 24.03
CA TYR A 334 -51.01 18.64 23.15
C TYR A 334 -49.50 18.42 22.95
N PRO A 335 -48.87 17.58 23.78
CA PRO A 335 -47.45 17.27 23.65
C PRO A 335 -47.20 16.43 22.40
N TYR A 336 -46.13 16.75 21.69
CA TYR A 336 -45.58 15.95 20.61
C TYR A 336 -44.06 16.02 20.61
N MET A 337 -43.44 15.00 20.05
CA MET A 337 -42.00 14.95 19.86
C MET A 337 -41.66 15.51 18.48
N ASP A 338 -40.69 16.40 18.42
CA ASP A 338 -40.11 16.89 17.17
C ASP A 338 -38.60 16.62 17.15
N ILE A 339 -37.95 16.91 16.03
CA ILE A 339 -36.49 16.76 15.87
C ILE A 339 -35.91 18.17 15.74
N ALA A 340 -35.10 18.60 16.70
CA ALA A 340 -34.46 19.91 16.66
C ALA A 340 -33.42 19.99 15.53
N TRP A 341 -32.58 18.95 15.46
CA TRP A 341 -31.62 18.75 14.38
C TRP A 341 -31.28 17.26 14.24
N ALA A 342 -30.83 16.88 13.06
CA ALA A 342 -30.38 15.52 12.75
C ALA A 342 -29.26 15.55 11.71
N TYR A 343 -28.33 14.61 11.80
CA TYR A 343 -27.41 14.31 10.72
C TYR A 343 -27.28 12.80 10.51
N VAL A 344 -27.00 12.42 9.28
CA VAL A 344 -26.59 11.06 8.93
C VAL A 344 -25.40 11.16 7.99
N TYR A 345 -24.29 10.54 8.36
CA TYR A 345 -23.13 10.37 7.49
C TYR A 345 -23.11 8.96 6.89
N GLU A 346 -22.67 8.86 5.65
CA GLU A 346 -22.45 7.61 4.93
C GLU A 346 -20.96 7.40 4.62
N ILE A 347 -20.57 6.18 4.28
CA ILE A 347 -19.17 5.86 3.96
C ILE A 347 -18.74 6.61 2.70
N ALA A 348 -17.59 7.29 2.78
CA ALA A 348 -16.95 7.92 1.63
C ALA A 348 -15.72 7.12 1.16
N SER A 349 -14.83 6.75 2.09
CA SER A 349 -13.61 5.98 1.82
C SER A 349 -13.00 5.44 3.11
N ALA A 350 -11.96 4.61 2.99
CA ALA A 350 -11.04 4.33 4.08
C ALA A 350 -9.60 4.52 3.62
N GLU A 351 -8.82 5.24 4.41
CA GLU A 351 -7.40 5.46 4.18
C GLU A 351 -6.58 4.57 5.12
N ILE A 352 -5.61 3.86 4.58
CA ILE A 352 -4.79 2.87 5.28
C ILE A 352 -3.34 3.29 5.14
N ASN A 353 -2.60 3.30 6.24
CA ASN A 353 -1.19 3.63 6.30
C ASN A 353 -0.41 2.42 6.83
N SER A 354 0.61 2.01 6.07
CA SER A 354 1.55 0.97 6.47
C SER A 354 2.79 1.03 5.59
N THR A 355 3.98 0.77 6.16
CA THR A 355 5.26 0.86 5.44
C THR A 355 5.41 -0.18 4.33
N VAL A 356 4.57 -1.22 4.32
CA VAL A 356 4.57 -2.29 3.30
C VAL A 356 3.71 -1.97 2.08
N LEU A 357 2.92 -0.89 2.14
CA LEU A 357 2.06 -0.48 1.02
C LEU A 357 2.84 0.36 -0.01
N PRO A 358 2.46 0.32 -1.29
CA PRO A 358 2.99 1.25 -2.29
C PRO A 358 2.81 2.71 -1.86
N GLY A 359 3.91 3.45 -1.76
CA GLY A 359 3.89 4.84 -1.28
C GLY A 359 3.54 5.02 0.21
N GLY A 360 3.42 3.92 0.97
CA GLY A 360 3.11 3.93 2.41
C GLY A 360 1.62 4.12 2.76
N GLN A 361 0.77 4.33 1.76
CA GLN A 361 -0.66 4.61 1.94
C GLN A 361 -1.52 3.94 0.87
N LEU A 362 -2.75 3.57 1.22
CA LEU A 362 -3.77 3.05 0.33
C LEU A 362 -5.12 3.68 0.65
N THR A 363 -5.88 4.10 -0.36
CA THR A 363 -7.24 4.60 -0.20
C THR A 363 -8.23 3.62 -0.84
N LEU A 364 -9.10 3.03 -0.02
CA LEU A 364 -10.18 2.16 -0.45
C LEU A 364 -11.44 3.00 -0.70
N MET A 365 -12.00 2.85 -1.89
CA MET A 365 -13.30 3.43 -2.26
C MET A 365 -14.38 2.35 -2.18
N PRO A 366 -15.57 2.67 -1.65
CA PRO A 366 -16.64 1.68 -1.48
C PRO A 366 -17.10 1.12 -2.83
N GLN A 367 -17.04 -0.20 -2.98
CA GLN A 367 -17.54 -0.97 -4.11
C GLN A 367 -18.87 -1.64 -3.71
N ASN A 368 -19.78 -1.84 -4.68
CA ASN A 368 -21.09 -2.49 -4.43
C ASN A 368 -21.90 -1.87 -3.28
N TYR A 369 -21.62 -0.61 -2.92
CA TYR A 369 -22.22 0.07 -1.79
C TYR A 369 -23.43 0.89 -2.25
N SER A 370 -24.56 0.70 -1.57
CA SER A 370 -25.75 1.53 -1.78
C SER A 370 -25.70 2.73 -0.83
N PRO A 371 -25.85 3.97 -1.34
CA PRO A 371 -25.92 5.16 -0.50
C PRO A 371 -27.02 5.07 0.56
N VAL A 372 -26.79 5.72 1.70
CA VAL A 372 -27.75 5.70 2.82
C VAL A 372 -28.97 6.51 2.44
N THR A 373 -30.14 5.91 2.57
CA THR A 373 -31.41 6.60 2.31
C THR A 373 -31.96 7.14 3.62
N VAL A 374 -32.27 8.44 3.64
CA VAL A 374 -32.78 9.13 4.84
C VAL A 374 -34.02 9.94 4.47
N SER A 375 -35.08 9.78 5.26
CA SER A 375 -36.25 10.66 5.19
C SER A 375 -36.72 11.02 6.60
N MET A 376 -37.32 12.20 6.73
CA MET A 376 -37.78 12.71 8.02
C MET A 376 -39.16 13.33 7.84
N THR A 377 -40.04 13.12 8.82
CA THR A 377 -41.30 13.87 8.95
C THR A 377 -41.27 14.66 10.24
N SER A 378 -41.63 15.94 10.18
CA SER A 378 -41.69 16.81 11.36
C SER A 378 -42.87 16.44 12.25
N GLY A 379 -42.67 16.63 13.55
CA GLY A 379 -43.75 16.53 14.52
C GLY A 379 -44.69 17.72 14.37
N GLY A 380 -45.96 17.54 14.73
CA GLY A 380 -46.90 18.64 14.61
C GLY A 380 -48.27 18.35 15.20
N TYR A 381 -49.10 19.38 15.14
CA TYR A 381 -50.47 19.36 15.60
C TYR A 381 -51.42 19.73 14.45
N GLN A 382 -52.47 18.94 14.24
CA GLN A 382 -53.56 19.24 13.32
C GLN A 382 -54.91 18.78 13.88
N ASN A 383 -55.90 19.68 13.93
CA ASN A 383 -57.30 19.38 14.27
C ASN A 383 -57.49 18.53 15.55
N GLY A 384 -56.85 18.89 16.66
CA GLY A 384 -57.00 18.17 17.93
C GLY A 384 -56.15 16.91 18.08
N LYS A 385 -55.27 16.59 17.11
CA LYS A 385 -54.39 15.41 17.14
C LYS A 385 -52.92 15.80 16.97
N THR A 386 -52.07 15.14 17.73
CA THR A 386 -50.60 15.26 17.61
C THR A 386 -50.02 14.11 16.80
N THR A 387 -48.99 14.41 16.03
CA THR A 387 -48.12 13.45 15.37
C THR A 387 -46.68 13.71 15.79
N ASN A 388 -45.99 12.67 16.25
CA ASN A 388 -44.55 12.78 16.55
C ASN A 388 -43.75 12.77 15.26
N ALA A 389 -42.61 13.45 15.26
CA ALA A 389 -41.63 13.37 14.20
C ALA A 389 -41.15 11.92 14.03
N THR A 390 -40.86 11.54 12.79
CA THR A 390 -40.22 10.27 12.48
C THR A 390 -38.98 10.47 11.64
N LEU A 391 -37.96 9.64 11.88
CA LEU A 391 -36.74 9.57 11.09
C LEU A 391 -36.62 8.16 10.52
N THR A 392 -36.46 8.04 9.20
CA THR A 392 -36.29 6.76 8.53
C THR A 392 -34.89 6.69 7.94
N ILE A 393 -34.11 5.68 8.33
CA ILE A 393 -32.76 5.41 7.80
C ILE A 393 -32.76 4.01 7.20
N ASN A 394 -32.43 3.89 5.91
CA ASN A 394 -32.42 2.61 5.17
C ASN A 394 -33.72 1.81 5.34
N GLY A 395 -34.87 2.50 5.33
CA GLY A 395 -36.19 1.89 5.49
C GLY A 395 -36.61 1.57 6.94
N HIS A 396 -35.73 1.75 7.92
CA HIS A 396 -36.07 1.61 9.34
C HIS A 396 -36.57 2.95 9.90
N THR A 397 -37.87 3.03 10.21
CA THR A 397 -38.50 4.22 10.80
C THR A 397 -38.43 4.17 12.32
N ILE A 398 -37.90 5.24 12.92
CA ILE A 398 -37.96 5.50 14.37
C ILE A 398 -38.85 6.72 14.63
N THR A 399 -39.50 6.73 15.80
CA THR A 399 -40.23 7.88 16.31
C THR A 399 -39.29 8.74 17.17
N ALA A 400 -39.40 10.06 17.09
CA ALA A 400 -38.58 10.97 17.89
C ALA A 400 -38.70 10.64 19.39
N GLY A 401 -37.56 10.38 20.04
CA GLY A 401 -37.45 9.87 21.41
C GLY A 401 -36.91 8.44 21.50
N GLU A 402 -36.94 7.68 20.40
CA GLU A 402 -36.35 6.34 20.32
C GLU A 402 -34.87 6.37 19.91
N SER A 403 -34.09 5.39 20.34
CA SER A 403 -32.70 5.24 19.89
C SER A 403 -32.64 4.92 18.39
N ILE A 404 -31.67 5.51 17.67
CA ILE A 404 -31.36 5.07 16.30
C ILE A 404 -30.92 3.60 16.34
N PRO A 405 -31.43 2.72 15.45
CA PRO A 405 -30.96 1.35 15.38
C PRO A 405 -29.44 1.30 15.16
N ALA A 406 -28.78 0.31 15.75
CA ALA A 406 -27.34 0.10 15.53
C ALA A 406 -27.08 -0.05 14.02
N SER A 407 -26.11 0.71 13.50
CA SER A 407 -25.75 0.61 12.09
C SER A 407 -25.20 -0.79 11.81
N PRO A 408 -25.70 -1.51 10.80
CA PRO A 408 -25.06 -2.74 10.38
C PRO A 408 -23.65 -2.46 9.87
N LYS A 409 -22.77 -3.47 9.98
CA LYS A 409 -21.47 -3.44 9.33
C LYS A 409 -21.63 -3.58 7.81
N ILE A 410 -20.72 -2.98 7.04
CA ILE A 410 -20.59 -3.29 5.61
C ILE A 410 -20.16 -4.74 5.40
N SER A 411 -20.52 -5.29 4.25
CA SER A 411 -19.94 -6.55 3.79
C SER A 411 -18.44 -6.38 3.49
N ALA A 412 -17.69 -7.49 3.58
CA ALA A 412 -16.24 -7.47 3.45
C ALA A 412 -15.74 -7.08 2.04
N ASP A 413 -16.60 -7.07 1.03
CA ASP A 413 -16.28 -6.68 -0.35
C ASP A 413 -16.46 -5.18 -0.63
N VAL A 414 -17.03 -4.41 0.31
CA VAL A 414 -17.31 -2.98 0.09
C VAL A 414 -16.05 -2.13 0.12
N LEU A 415 -15.32 -2.13 1.24
CA LEU A 415 -14.01 -1.47 1.35
C LEU A 415 -12.93 -2.53 1.24
N TYR A 416 -12.67 -2.96 0.01
CA TYR A 416 -11.80 -4.07 -0.31
C TYR A 416 -10.96 -3.79 -1.55
N GLN A 417 -9.69 -4.18 -1.51
CA GLN A 417 -8.82 -4.22 -2.68
C GLN A 417 -7.81 -5.36 -2.52
N ASP A 418 -7.59 -6.14 -3.58
CA ASP A 418 -6.56 -7.17 -3.65
C ASP A 418 -5.47 -6.85 -4.69
N GLY A 419 -4.47 -7.72 -4.76
CA GLY A 419 -3.36 -7.57 -5.72
C GLY A 419 -2.43 -6.40 -5.40
N ILE A 420 -2.42 -5.90 -4.16
CA ILE A 420 -1.56 -4.82 -3.72
C ILE A 420 -0.13 -5.37 -3.58
N VAL A 421 0.75 -5.06 -4.53
CA VAL A 421 2.12 -5.57 -4.52
C VAL A 421 2.98 -4.80 -3.51
N ILE A 422 3.65 -5.50 -2.61
CA ILE A 422 4.62 -4.90 -1.68
C ILE A 422 5.83 -4.40 -2.50
N PRO A 423 6.22 -3.12 -2.38
CA PRO A 423 7.35 -2.58 -3.14
C PRO A 423 8.65 -3.37 -2.93
N THR A 424 9.41 -3.60 -4.00
CA THR A 424 10.69 -4.35 -3.94
C THR A 424 11.68 -3.76 -2.94
N ALA A 425 11.71 -2.44 -2.77
CA ALA A 425 12.63 -1.74 -1.86
C ALA A 425 12.18 -1.72 -0.38
N THR A 426 11.09 -2.42 -0.04
CA THR A 426 10.56 -2.50 1.33
C THR A 426 11.59 -3.21 2.23
N PRO A 427 12.14 -2.54 3.25
CA PRO A 427 13.16 -3.13 4.10
C PRO A 427 12.57 -4.23 4.97
N ASN A 428 13.42 -5.13 5.45
CA ASN A 428 13.01 -6.07 6.49
C ASN A 428 12.63 -5.29 7.75
N GLN A 429 11.40 -5.48 8.23
CA GLN A 429 10.86 -4.79 9.39
C GLN A 429 9.88 -5.71 10.11
N LYS A 430 10.15 -5.94 11.40
CA LYS A 430 9.28 -6.71 12.27
C LYS A 430 8.08 -5.87 12.71
N ASP A 431 6.89 -6.48 12.73
CA ASP A 431 5.67 -5.93 13.32
C ASP A 431 5.37 -4.48 12.89
N ALA A 432 5.51 -4.18 11.60
CA ALA A 432 5.22 -2.84 11.09
C ALA A 432 3.74 -2.48 11.38
N PRO A 433 3.47 -1.33 12.00
CA PRO A 433 2.12 -0.97 12.41
C PRO A 433 1.24 -0.68 11.19
N THR A 434 0.01 -1.15 11.23
CA THR A 434 -1.03 -0.80 10.27
C THR A 434 -2.05 0.10 10.96
N THR A 435 -2.18 1.31 10.46
CA THR A 435 -3.16 2.28 10.97
C THR A 435 -4.03 2.78 9.82
N GLY A 436 -5.15 3.41 10.13
CA GLY A 436 -5.97 4.00 9.09
C GLY A 436 -7.02 4.93 9.66
N ARG A 437 -7.85 5.44 8.77
CA ARG A 437 -9.06 6.18 9.13
C ARG A 437 -10.18 5.89 8.14
N ALA A 438 -11.38 5.69 8.66
CA ALA A 438 -12.60 5.68 7.88
C ALA A 438 -13.10 7.11 7.70
N VAL A 439 -13.37 7.50 6.45
CA VAL A 439 -13.92 8.80 6.10
C VAL A 439 -15.38 8.62 5.76
N TYR A 440 -16.22 9.34 6.48
CA TYR A 440 -17.66 9.41 6.25
C TYR A 440 -18.01 10.79 5.69
N ARG A 441 -18.92 10.87 4.72
CA ARG A 441 -19.44 12.13 4.16
C ARG A 441 -20.89 12.35 4.58
N LEU A 442 -21.29 13.61 4.70
CA LEU A 442 -22.64 13.98 5.11
C LEU A 442 -23.66 13.57 4.04
N ALA A 443 -24.59 12.67 4.38
CA ALA A 443 -25.66 12.19 3.50
C ALA A 443 -26.98 12.95 3.73
N PHE A 444 -27.26 13.32 4.98
CA PHE A 444 -28.45 14.05 5.37
C PHE A 444 -28.14 15.00 6.52
N SER A 445 -28.74 16.19 6.49
CA SER A 445 -28.74 17.13 7.62
C SER A 445 -30.07 17.88 7.71
N TYR A 446 -30.46 18.20 8.94
CA TYR A 446 -31.62 19.03 9.26
C TYR A 446 -31.32 19.87 10.50
N GLY A 447 -31.73 21.14 10.50
CA GLY A 447 -31.74 21.99 11.70
C GLY A 447 -30.39 22.45 12.26
N GLY A 448 -29.27 22.25 11.54
CA GLY A 448 -27.95 22.69 12.01
C GLY A 448 -26.85 22.63 10.93
N ASP A 449 -25.73 23.31 11.22
CA ASP A 449 -24.52 23.30 10.39
C ASP A 449 -23.58 22.18 10.84
N PHE A 450 -23.44 21.15 10.00
CA PHE A 450 -22.59 19.99 10.28
C PHE A 450 -21.41 19.92 9.30
N SER A 451 -20.30 19.37 9.77
CA SER A 451 -19.11 19.16 8.93
C SER A 451 -19.46 18.30 7.71
N ALA A 452 -18.88 18.61 6.55
CA ALA A 452 -19.07 17.81 5.34
C ALA A 452 -18.54 16.38 5.48
N THR A 453 -17.55 16.16 6.37
CA THR A 453 -16.94 14.86 6.64
C THR A 453 -16.76 14.58 8.12
N LYS A 454 -16.71 13.29 8.48
CA LYS A 454 -16.38 12.79 9.81
C LYS A 454 -15.38 11.64 9.68
N GLU A 455 -14.38 11.63 10.55
CA GLU A 455 -13.31 10.62 10.53
C GLU A 455 -13.40 9.71 11.76
N GLU A 456 -13.00 8.45 11.60
CA GLU A 456 -12.79 7.50 12.69
C GLU A 456 -11.47 6.78 12.49
N SER A 457 -10.63 6.76 13.53
CA SER A 457 -9.36 6.04 13.50
C SER A 457 -9.56 4.53 13.47
N LEU A 458 -8.79 3.85 12.63
CA LEU A 458 -8.76 2.39 12.50
C LEU A 458 -7.40 1.87 12.95
N THR A 459 -7.42 0.76 13.70
CA THR A 459 -6.21 0.00 14.04
C THR A 459 -6.26 -1.34 13.33
N GLY A 460 -5.20 -1.65 12.59
CA GLY A 460 -5.06 -2.91 11.86
C GLY A 460 -4.09 -3.89 12.50
N ASN A 461 -4.01 -5.09 11.94
CA ASN A 461 -2.98 -6.05 12.32
C ASN A 461 -1.58 -5.56 11.92
N PRO A 462 -0.53 -5.87 12.71
CA PRO A 462 0.84 -5.61 12.29
C PRO A 462 1.21 -6.49 11.09
N VAL A 463 2.15 -6.00 10.28
CA VAL A 463 2.72 -6.74 9.14
C VAL A 463 4.24 -6.81 9.28
N THR A 464 4.81 -8.01 9.27
CA THR A 464 6.25 -8.25 9.28
C THR A 464 6.73 -8.40 7.83
N ALA A 465 7.42 -7.38 7.31
CA ALA A 465 8.09 -7.48 6.02
C ALA A 465 9.42 -8.22 6.19
N HIS A 466 9.59 -9.35 5.52
CA HIS A 466 10.81 -10.15 5.63
C HIS A 466 11.10 -10.88 4.32
N THR A 467 12.02 -10.34 3.52
CA THR A 467 12.41 -10.94 2.24
C THR A 467 13.45 -12.03 2.47
N PRO A 468 13.12 -13.32 2.23
CA PRO A 468 14.01 -14.43 2.53
C PRO A 468 15.03 -14.66 1.43
N VAL A 469 16.25 -15.01 1.83
CA VAL A 469 17.29 -15.56 0.97
C VAL A 469 17.97 -16.74 1.66
N VAL A 470 18.44 -17.67 0.84
CA VAL A 470 19.15 -18.87 1.28
C VAL A 470 20.51 -18.99 0.60
N CYS A 471 21.45 -19.64 1.26
CA CYS A 471 22.83 -19.84 0.83
C CYS A 471 23.28 -21.27 1.17
N TYR A 472 22.90 -22.24 0.33
CA TYR A 472 23.27 -23.66 0.50
C TYR A 472 24.22 -24.19 -0.60
N PRO A 473 25.37 -23.54 -0.84
CA PRO A 473 26.35 -24.04 -1.79
C PRO A 473 26.94 -25.38 -1.34
N SER A 474 27.41 -26.16 -2.30
CA SER A 474 28.19 -27.37 -2.08
C SER A 474 29.30 -27.46 -3.11
N LEU A 475 30.39 -28.15 -2.74
CA LEU A 475 31.57 -28.31 -3.58
C LEU A 475 31.76 -29.79 -3.90
N SER A 476 32.06 -30.11 -5.16
CA SER A 476 32.36 -31.49 -5.56
C SER A 476 33.60 -32.03 -4.87
N ASP A 477 33.61 -33.30 -4.48
CA ASP A 477 34.82 -33.96 -4.04
C ASP A 477 35.76 -34.26 -5.21
N ARG A 478 37.07 -34.14 -4.96
CA ARG A 478 38.10 -34.60 -5.89
C ARG A 478 38.36 -36.08 -5.66
N THR A 479 38.31 -36.87 -6.74
CA THR A 479 38.78 -38.27 -6.70
C THR A 479 40.27 -38.30 -6.98
N PHE A 480 41.05 -38.95 -6.11
CA PHE A 480 42.49 -39.10 -6.26
C PHE A 480 42.83 -40.45 -6.91
N GLY A 481 43.49 -40.42 -8.07
CA GLY A 481 43.92 -41.61 -8.78
C GLY A 481 45.11 -42.30 -8.12
N PRO A 482 45.24 -43.64 -8.29
CA PRO A 482 46.39 -44.38 -7.77
C PRO A 482 47.69 -43.95 -8.47
N GLY A 483 48.68 -43.51 -7.69
CA GLY A 483 50.00 -43.10 -8.17
C GLY A 483 50.19 -41.60 -8.40
N GLU A 484 49.16 -40.78 -8.16
CA GLU A 484 49.33 -39.32 -8.15
C GLU A 484 50.24 -38.87 -7.00
N LYS A 485 51.13 -37.90 -7.27
CA LYS A 485 52.19 -37.46 -6.34
C LYS A 485 51.91 -36.03 -5.87
N TYR A 486 51.41 -35.89 -4.65
CA TYR A 486 50.94 -34.61 -4.12
C TYR A 486 50.94 -34.57 -2.58
N PRO A 487 50.96 -33.37 -1.97
CA PRO A 487 50.77 -33.19 -0.53
C PRO A 487 49.33 -33.49 -0.13
N LYS A 488 49.12 -34.25 0.96
CA LYS A 488 47.78 -34.53 1.49
C LYS A 488 47.34 -33.41 2.42
N ALA A 489 46.12 -32.95 2.24
CA ALA A 489 45.50 -31.99 3.13
C ALA A 489 45.34 -32.59 4.54
N LYS A 490 45.53 -31.74 5.55
CA LYS A 490 45.33 -32.08 6.95
C LYS A 490 43.82 -32.08 7.28
N ASP A 491 43.45 -32.75 8.37
CA ASP A 491 42.11 -32.66 8.98
C ASP A 491 40.92 -33.03 8.07
N GLY A 492 41.15 -33.76 6.99
CA GLY A 492 40.08 -34.21 6.08
C GLY A 492 39.38 -33.09 5.31
N GLN A 493 39.96 -31.88 5.27
CA GLN A 493 39.42 -30.77 4.49
C GLN A 493 39.40 -31.08 2.99
N LYS A 494 38.45 -30.49 2.25
CA LYS A 494 38.40 -30.63 0.79
C LYS A 494 39.69 -30.11 0.17
N GLN A 495 40.21 -30.85 -0.79
CA GLN A 495 41.49 -30.57 -1.43
C GLN A 495 41.33 -30.54 -2.95
N TYR A 496 41.85 -29.49 -3.56
CA TYR A 496 41.92 -29.32 -5.01
C TYR A 496 43.36 -29.13 -5.47
N MET A 497 43.58 -29.38 -6.76
CA MET A 497 44.90 -29.27 -7.38
C MET A 497 44.93 -28.18 -8.43
N LYS A 498 46.10 -27.57 -8.59
CA LYS A 498 46.41 -26.71 -9.72
C LYS A 498 46.31 -27.51 -11.03
N GLU A 499 45.83 -26.82 -12.05
CA GLU A 499 45.50 -27.33 -13.39
C GLU A 499 44.42 -28.40 -13.43
N GLU A 500 43.44 -28.30 -12.54
CA GLU A 500 42.27 -29.16 -12.51
C GLU A 500 41.01 -28.34 -12.23
N SER A 501 39.85 -28.92 -12.54
CA SER A 501 38.56 -28.31 -12.29
C SER A 501 37.80 -29.00 -11.17
N PHE A 502 36.95 -28.23 -10.50
CA PHE A 502 35.98 -28.70 -9.52
C PHE A 502 34.63 -28.04 -9.80
N ALA A 503 33.54 -28.67 -9.35
CA ALA A 503 32.20 -28.16 -9.51
C ALA A 503 31.70 -27.53 -8.21
N VAL A 504 30.92 -26.46 -8.37
CA VAL A 504 30.21 -25.76 -7.31
C VAL A 504 28.73 -25.81 -7.65
N THR A 505 27.91 -26.39 -6.78
CA THR A 505 26.46 -26.39 -6.90
C THR A 505 25.90 -25.40 -5.88
N TYR A 506 25.21 -24.36 -6.34
CA TYR A 506 24.76 -23.27 -5.48
C TYR A 506 23.27 -22.95 -5.70
N PRO A 507 22.34 -23.76 -5.17
CA PRO A 507 20.90 -23.62 -5.41
C PRO A 507 20.29 -22.35 -4.81
N LEU A 508 19.18 -21.91 -5.40
CA LEU A 508 18.28 -20.86 -4.87
C LEU A 508 17.19 -21.42 -3.95
N SER A 509 17.17 -22.75 -3.80
CA SER A 509 16.27 -23.47 -2.91
C SER A 509 17.00 -23.93 -1.65
N GLY A 510 16.25 -24.05 -0.56
CA GLY A 510 16.78 -24.48 0.73
C GLY A 510 15.79 -24.26 1.86
N GLU A 511 16.20 -24.61 3.08
CA GLU A 511 15.38 -24.42 4.27
C GLU A 511 15.48 -22.98 4.81
N HIS A 512 14.34 -22.40 5.20
CA HIS A 512 14.24 -21.12 5.92
C HIS A 512 13.36 -21.28 7.19
N LEU A 513 12.73 -20.21 7.67
CA LEU A 513 11.81 -20.22 8.81
C LEU A 513 10.64 -21.19 8.57
N ALA A 514 10.26 -21.96 9.59
CA ALA A 514 9.11 -22.86 9.57
C ALA A 514 7.79 -22.11 9.82
N ILE A 515 7.46 -21.14 8.95
CA ILE A 515 6.24 -20.33 8.98
C ILE A 515 5.50 -20.41 7.63
N PRO A 516 4.19 -20.14 7.55
CA PRO A 516 3.44 -20.19 6.30
C PRO A 516 4.08 -19.34 5.20
N GLY A 517 4.25 -19.92 4.01
CA GLY A 517 4.88 -19.29 2.86
C GLY A 517 6.42 -19.37 2.84
N TYR A 518 7.05 -19.79 3.92
CA TYR A 518 8.50 -20.05 4.02
C TYR A 518 8.75 -21.57 4.08
N GLY A 519 9.82 -22.01 4.74
CA GLY A 519 10.21 -23.41 4.87
C GLY A 519 11.22 -23.85 3.80
N SER A 520 11.14 -25.11 3.37
CA SER A 520 12.02 -25.66 2.32
C SER A 520 11.39 -25.46 0.94
N ARG A 521 11.84 -24.44 0.22
CA ARG A 521 11.29 -24.06 -1.10
C ARG A 521 12.33 -23.34 -1.96
N ASP A 522 11.92 -22.99 -3.18
CA ASP A 522 12.67 -22.08 -4.04
C ASP A 522 12.44 -20.61 -3.62
N TYR A 523 13.53 -19.87 -3.46
CA TYR A 523 13.59 -18.44 -3.10
C TYR A 523 14.19 -17.59 -4.23
N SER A 524 14.25 -18.11 -5.46
CA SER A 524 14.73 -17.42 -6.64
C SER A 524 14.06 -16.06 -6.86
N ALA A 525 12.73 -15.97 -6.66
CA ALA A 525 11.96 -14.74 -6.82
C ALA A 525 12.40 -13.58 -5.90
N TYR A 526 13.02 -13.90 -4.76
CA TYR A 526 13.43 -12.91 -3.75
C TYR A 526 14.94 -12.67 -3.73
N THR A 527 15.71 -13.42 -4.52
CA THR A 527 17.17 -13.32 -4.58
C THR A 527 17.59 -12.50 -5.79
N ALA A 528 18.18 -11.32 -5.56
CA ALA A 528 18.70 -10.49 -6.64
C ALA A 528 20.00 -11.05 -7.23
N LYS A 529 20.91 -11.51 -6.37
CA LYS A 529 22.22 -12.02 -6.78
C LYS A 529 22.66 -13.17 -5.89
N ARG A 530 23.25 -14.19 -6.52
CA ARG A 530 24.14 -15.16 -5.89
C ARG A 530 25.56 -14.78 -6.24
N GLN A 531 26.47 -14.75 -5.27
CA GLN A 531 27.86 -14.41 -5.52
C GLN A 531 28.81 -15.40 -4.85
N VAL A 532 29.96 -15.60 -5.50
CA VAL A 532 31.07 -16.42 -5.02
C VAL A 532 32.36 -15.59 -5.03
N ARG A 533 33.23 -15.82 -4.05
CA ARG A 533 34.56 -15.23 -3.95
C ARG A 533 35.56 -16.31 -3.58
N PHE A 534 36.63 -16.41 -4.38
CA PHE A 534 37.74 -17.32 -4.14
C PHE A 534 38.91 -16.55 -3.54
N SER A 535 39.60 -17.14 -2.57
CA SER A 535 40.88 -16.60 -2.04
C SER A 535 42.10 -16.98 -2.91
N PHE A 536 41.87 -17.64 -4.05
CA PHE A 536 42.85 -18.03 -5.06
C PHE A 536 42.27 -17.75 -6.46
N ASP A 537 43.15 -17.64 -7.46
CA ASP A 537 42.73 -17.39 -8.83
C ASP A 537 42.00 -18.60 -9.41
N VAL A 538 40.95 -18.37 -10.20
CA VAL A 538 40.24 -19.43 -10.93
C VAL A 538 39.84 -18.97 -12.33
N TYR A 539 39.50 -19.93 -13.17
CA TYR A 539 38.71 -19.72 -14.37
C TYR A 539 37.31 -20.28 -14.12
N GLU A 540 36.28 -19.51 -14.43
CA GLU A 540 34.91 -20.02 -14.55
C GLU A 540 34.82 -20.81 -15.86
N GLY A 541 34.80 -22.14 -15.75
CA GLY A 541 35.00 -23.09 -16.83
C GLY A 541 35.79 -24.32 -16.36
N THR A 542 36.16 -25.19 -17.31
CA THR A 542 36.88 -26.45 -17.05
C THR A 542 38.37 -26.38 -17.38
N ASP A 543 38.82 -25.31 -18.05
CA ASP A 543 40.20 -25.10 -18.48
C ASP A 543 40.53 -23.59 -18.66
N TYR A 544 41.69 -23.30 -19.25
CA TYR A 544 42.19 -21.94 -19.53
C TYR A 544 41.37 -21.13 -20.55
N THR A 545 40.37 -21.73 -21.21
CA THR A 545 39.47 -21.02 -22.15
C THR A 545 38.29 -20.34 -21.46
N GLY A 546 38.07 -20.65 -20.17
CA GLY A 546 37.02 -20.05 -19.34
C GLY A 546 37.20 -18.56 -19.06
N ILE A 547 36.31 -18.00 -18.25
CA ILE A 547 36.38 -16.60 -17.82
C ILE A 547 37.32 -16.48 -16.62
N TYR A 548 38.41 -15.74 -16.76
CA TYR A 548 39.36 -15.54 -15.66
C TYR A 548 38.76 -14.72 -14.51
N ARG A 549 38.86 -15.24 -13.29
CA ARG A 549 38.37 -14.66 -12.03
C ARG A 549 39.53 -14.55 -11.03
N PRO A 550 40.20 -13.39 -10.91
CA PRO A 550 41.26 -13.21 -9.93
C PRO A 550 40.77 -13.31 -8.48
N ALA A 551 41.66 -13.72 -7.59
CA ALA A 551 41.38 -13.90 -6.16
C ALA A 551 40.86 -12.62 -5.46
N GLY A 552 40.07 -12.83 -4.41
CA GLY A 552 39.67 -11.79 -3.45
C GLY A 552 38.46 -10.95 -3.84
N LYS A 553 37.85 -11.18 -5.00
CA LYS A 553 36.69 -10.42 -5.51
C LYS A 553 35.41 -11.24 -5.52
N TRP A 554 34.28 -10.57 -5.31
CA TRP A 554 32.96 -11.16 -5.49
C TRP A 554 32.57 -11.20 -6.96
N TYR A 555 32.09 -12.35 -7.41
CA TYR A 555 31.59 -12.59 -8.77
C TYR A 555 30.19 -13.13 -8.71
N ASP A 556 29.32 -12.68 -9.61
CA ASP A 556 27.98 -13.24 -9.76
C ASP A 556 28.09 -14.71 -10.21
N PHE A 557 27.37 -15.58 -9.51
CA PHE A 557 27.29 -16.99 -9.84
C PHE A 557 26.52 -17.15 -11.16
N PRO A 558 26.96 -18.03 -12.09
CA PRO A 558 26.42 -18.04 -13.45
C PRO A 558 24.92 -18.36 -13.47
N ALA A 559 24.11 -17.43 -14.00
CA ALA A 559 22.65 -17.59 -14.02
C ALA A 559 22.15 -18.75 -14.91
N GLY A 560 22.93 -19.10 -15.95
CA GLY A 560 22.63 -20.20 -16.87
C GLY A 560 23.23 -21.55 -16.47
N ALA A 561 23.73 -21.69 -15.24
CA ALA A 561 24.30 -22.94 -14.75
C ALA A 561 23.24 -24.05 -14.71
N GLU A 562 23.46 -25.15 -15.44
CA GLU A 562 22.55 -26.29 -15.42
C GLU A 562 22.48 -26.87 -13.99
N LYS A 563 21.26 -27.06 -13.46
CA LYS A 563 21.04 -27.54 -12.08
C LYS A 563 21.82 -26.74 -11.03
N ASP A 564 21.91 -25.42 -11.24
CA ASP A 564 22.65 -24.51 -10.35
C ASP A 564 24.13 -24.87 -10.15
N THR A 565 24.74 -25.58 -11.12
CA THR A 565 26.12 -26.08 -11.01
C THR A 565 27.05 -25.44 -12.04
N ALA A 566 28.16 -24.87 -11.55
CA ALA A 566 29.21 -24.28 -12.38
C ALA A 566 30.56 -24.96 -12.12
N SER A 567 31.39 -25.08 -13.16
CA SER A 567 32.76 -25.59 -13.03
C SER A 567 33.75 -24.44 -12.88
N TYR A 568 34.76 -24.66 -12.04
CA TYR A 568 35.86 -23.73 -11.85
C TYR A 568 37.19 -24.46 -12.01
N PHE A 569 38.10 -23.91 -12.80
CA PHE A 569 39.43 -24.44 -13.06
C PHE A 569 40.50 -23.63 -12.34
N ILE A 570 41.41 -24.31 -11.65
CA ILE A 570 42.50 -23.69 -10.89
C ILE A 570 43.72 -23.57 -11.81
N PRO A 571 44.20 -22.37 -12.18
CA PRO A 571 45.35 -22.22 -13.06
C PRO A 571 46.68 -22.55 -12.38
N ALA A 572 47.72 -22.80 -13.18
CA ALA A 572 49.06 -23.13 -12.68
C ALA A 572 49.72 -22.01 -11.84
N TRP A 573 49.33 -20.74 -11.99
CA TRP A 573 49.86 -19.65 -11.15
C TRP A 573 48.99 -19.37 -9.92
N ALA A 574 47.89 -20.11 -9.72
CA ALA A 574 47.11 -19.99 -8.49
C ALA A 574 48.00 -20.31 -7.28
N LYS A 575 47.91 -19.45 -6.27
CA LYS A 575 48.66 -19.60 -5.03
C LYS A 575 48.23 -20.88 -4.31
N GLU A 576 49.21 -21.62 -3.82
CA GLU A 576 48.97 -22.78 -2.96
C GLU A 576 48.76 -22.38 -1.50
N GLY A 577 48.02 -23.21 -0.78
CA GLY A 577 47.83 -23.05 0.66
C GLY A 577 47.04 -24.19 1.28
N GLU A 578 47.37 -24.50 2.54
CA GLU A 578 46.57 -25.43 3.35
C GLU A 578 45.20 -24.83 3.71
N LYS A 579 45.06 -23.50 3.70
CA LYS A 579 43.82 -22.80 4.06
C LYS A 579 43.51 -21.72 3.04
N HIS A 580 42.55 -22.03 2.18
CA HIS A 580 41.91 -21.10 1.26
C HIS A 580 40.42 -21.06 1.54
N ASP A 581 39.83 -19.87 1.48
CA ASP A 581 38.39 -19.70 1.60
C ASP A 581 37.73 -19.59 0.22
N ILE A 582 36.57 -20.24 0.11
CA ILE A 582 35.57 -20.00 -0.93
C ILE A 582 34.32 -19.49 -0.21
N SER A 583 34.05 -18.19 -0.36
CA SER A 583 32.93 -17.50 0.27
C SER A 583 31.76 -17.37 -0.69
N PHE A 584 30.55 -17.53 -0.17
CA PHE A 584 29.30 -17.42 -0.88
C PHE A 584 28.38 -16.44 -0.18
N ARG A 585 27.58 -15.71 -0.96
CA ARG A 585 26.50 -14.87 -0.43
C ARG A 585 25.30 -14.81 -1.37
N SER A 586 24.12 -14.72 -0.79
CA SER A 586 22.86 -14.46 -1.47
C SER A 586 22.33 -13.10 -1.00
N LEU A 587 22.05 -12.24 -1.97
CA LEU A 587 21.60 -10.87 -1.75
C LEU A 587 20.11 -10.77 -2.11
N PRO A 588 19.22 -10.32 -1.19
CA PRO A 588 17.81 -10.22 -1.50
C PRO A 588 17.50 -9.04 -2.42
N VAL A 589 16.34 -9.08 -3.08
CA VAL A 589 15.84 -8.00 -3.94
C VAL A 589 15.61 -6.67 -3.22
N ASN A 590 15.40 -6.71 -1.89
CA ASN A 590 15.19 -5.51 -1.07
C ASN A 590 16.47 -4.98 -0.41
N LEU A 591 17.64 -5.53 -0.77
CA LEU A 591 18.92 -5.10 -0.20
C LEU A 591 19.25 -3.66 -0.59
N ARG A 592 19.59 -2.83 0.42
CA ARG A 592 19.95 -1.42 0.21
C ARG A 592 21.45 -1.19 0.07
N ASP A 593 22.25 -1.95 0.82
CA ASP A 593 23.70 -1.81 0.84
C ASP A 593 24.40 -3.18 0.74
N GLU A 594 25.09 -3.42 -0.39
CA GLU A 594 25.89 -4.62 -0.58
C GLU A 594 27.08 -4.73 0.40
N ALA A 595 27.52 -3.63 1.01
CA ALA A 595 28.59 -3.60 2.01
C ALA A 595 28.12 -3.92 3.45
N SER A 596 26.81 -3.90 3.71
CA SER A 596 26.21 -4.25 5.01
C SER A 596 26.78 -5.57 5.56
N GLN A 597 27.14 -5.56 6.84
CA GLN A 597 27.63 -6.73 7.59
C GLN A 597 26.51 -7.48 8.30
N ALA A 598 25.24 -7.13 8.05
CA ALA A 598 24.08 -7.83 8.57
C ALA A 598 23.82 -9.09 7.75
N PHE A 599 24.39 -10.22 8.19
CA PHE A 599 24.28 -11.49 7.52
C PHE A 599 24.08 -12.64 8.50
N GLU A 600 23.59 -13.75 7.97
CA GLU A 600 23.47 -15.01 8.69
C GLU A 600 23.97 -16.17 7.83
N TYR A 601 24.49 -17.22 8.45
CA TYR A 601 24.89 -18.42 7.72
C TYR A 601 23.66 -19.19 7.21
N LEU A 602 23.74 -19.72 6.00
CA LEU A 602 22.74 -20.56 5.31
C LEU A 602 21.42 -19.88 4.95
N ALA A 603 20.85 -19.03 5.79
CA ALA A 603 19.59 -18.33 5.52
C ALA A 603 19.45 -17.12 6.45
N ASN A 604 18.87 -16.01 5.98
CA ASN A 604 18.60 -14.84 6.82
C ASN A 604 17.35 -15.06 7.69
N LYS A 605 17.42 -15.96 8.69
CA LYS A 605 16.28 -16.32 9.54
C LYS A 605 15.96 -15.23 10.58
N ASP A 606 16.97 -14.56 11.12
CA ASP A 606 16.76 -13.35 11.93
C ASP A 606 16.50 -12.17 10.99
N ILE A 607 15.38 -11.49 11.20
CA ILE A 607 14.94 -10.34 10.41
C ILE A 607 15.94 -9.18 10.37
N LYS A 608 16.84 -9.09 11.38
CA LYS A 608 17.92 -8.10 11.40
C LYS A 608 19.02 -8.39 10.38
N ASN A 609 19.15 -9.64 9.95
CA ASN A 609 20.12 -10.05 8.94
C ASN A 609 19.51 -9.88 7.55
N GLU A 610 20.25 -9.21 6.67
CA GLU A 610 19.77 -8.89 5.33
C GLU A 610 20.21 -9.94 4.31
N LYS A 611 21.29 -10.69 4.58
CA LYS A 611 21.93 -11.58 3.62
C LYS A 611 22.12 -12.97 4.20
N ALA A 612 22.16 -13.97 3.33
CA ALA A 612 22.60 -15.31 3.67
C ALA A 612 24.02 -15.54 3.13
N VAL A 613 24.90 -16.14 3.93
CA VAL A 613 26.30 -16.44 3.54
C VAL A 613 26.66 -17.88 3.83
N GLN A 614 27.72 -18.35 3.19
CA GLN A 614 28.36 -19.62 3.54
C GLN A 614 29.84 -19.59 3.12
N ASP A 615 30.71 -20.14 3.95
CA ASP A 615 32.14 -20.21 3.67
C ASP A 615 32.63 -21.66 3.72
N PHE A 616 33.53 -22.02 2.81
CA PHE A 616 34.26 -23.28 2.86
C PHE A 616 35.76 -23.03 2.91
N THR A 617 36.42 -23.68 3.86
CA THR A 617 37.89 -23.78 3.87
C THR A 617 38.33 -25.01 3.08
N VAL A 618 39.25 -24.80 2.14
CA VAL A 618 39.77 -25.81 1.22
C VAL A 618 41.29 -25.73 1.16
N ALA A 619 41.96 -26.84 0.86
CA ALA A 619 43.36 -26.85 0.46
C ALA A 619 43.47 -26.73 -1.06
N VAL A 620 44.43 -25.92 -1.51
CA VAL A 620 44.82 -25.84 -2.92
C VAL A 620 46.31 -26.13 -3.00
N PHE A 621 46.68 -27.19 -3.71
CA PHE A 621 48.06 -27.62 -3.82
C PHE A 621 48.51 -27.81 -5.27
N GLY A 622 49.81 -27.79 -5.47
CA GLY A 622 50.46 -28.24 -6.69
C GLY A 622 50.57 -29.76 -6.75
N LYS A 623 51.19 -30.24 -7.83
CA LYS A 623 51.51 -31.66 -8.01
C LYS A 623 52.90 -31.86 -8.57
N VAL A 624 53.48 -33.01 -8.24
CA VAL A 624 54.66 -33.53 -8.92
C VAL A 624 54.17 -34.35 -10.12
N MET A 625 54.68 -34.00 -11.30
CA MET A 625 54.51 -34.79 -12.52
C MET A 625 55.52 -35.95 -12.50
N ASP A 626 55.33 -36.95 -13.36
CA ASP A 626 56.26 -38.08 -13.40
C ASP A 626 57.70 -37.66 -13.70
N SER A 627 58.64 -38.24 -12.94
CA SER A 627 60.06 -38.15 -13.28
C SER A 627 60.31 -38.80 -14.62
N ARG A 628 61.44 -38.46 -15.24
CA ARG A 628 61.85 -39.00 -16.53
C ARG A 628 63.33 -39.22 -16.51
N ILE A 629 63.77 -40.36 -17.03
CA ILE A 629 65.17 -40.55 -17.38
C ILE A 629 65.36 -39.79 -18.69
N LEU A 630 66.35 -38.91 -18.74
CA LEU A 630 66.70 -38.14 -19.94
C LEU A 630 67.71 -38.92 -20.78
N GLN A 631 68.72 -39.49 -20.15
CA GLN A 631 69.74 -40.30 -20.80
C GLN A 631 70.44 -41.24 -19.82
N ILE A 632 70.97 -42.33 -20.37
CA ILE A 632 71.97 -43.18 -19.74
C ILE A 632 73.23 -43.04 -20.60
N ALA A 633 74.38 -42.77 -19.99
CA ALA A 633 75.60 -42.52 -20.75
C ALA A 633 76.24 -43.79 -21.37
N ASP A 634 75.51 -44.89 -21.57
CA ASP A 634 76.06 -46.19 -21.98
C ASP A 634 76.15 -46.40 -23.51
N GLY A 635 75.93 -45.33 -24.29
CA GLY A 635 76.04 -45.31 -25.74
C GLY A 635 74.84 -45.89 -26.50
N ARG A 636 73.81 -46.39 -25.81
CA ARG A 636 72.58 -46.87 -26.45
C ARG A 636 71.64 -45.69 -26.78
N ASN A 637 71.07 -45.70 -28.00
CA ASN A 637 70.09 -44.70 -28.41
C ASN A 637 68.70 -45.08 -27.89
N TYR A 638 68.24 -44.40 -26.85
CA TYR A 638 66.92 -44.59 -26.26
C TYR A 638 65.90 -43.55 -26.78
N ALA A 639 65.83 -43.28 -28.08
CA ALA A 639 64.99 -42.21 -28.67
C ALA A 639 63.46 -42.31 -28.42
N SER A 640 63.00 -43.35 -27.72
CA SER A 640 61.66 -43.45 -27.14
C SER A 640 61.76 -44.36 -25.92
N LEU A 641 62.24 -43.83 -24.78
CA LEU A 641 62.61 -44.60 -23.58
C LEU A 641 61.45 -45.48 -23.04
N GLU A 642 61.16 -46.63 -23.64
CA GLU A 642 60.69 -47.83 -22.94
C GLU A 642 61.91 -48.42 -22.23
N MET A 643 62.25 -47.86 -21.07
CA MET A 643 63.40 -48.27 -20.26
C MET A 643 63.16 -49.61 -19.54
N PRO A 644 64.24 -50.34 -19.19
CA PRO A 644 64.26 -51.79 -19.20
C PRO A 644 63.22 -52.44 -18.29
N VAL A 645 62.49 -53.35 -18.95
CA VAL A 645 61.69 -54.46 -18.43
C VAL A 645 62.28 -54.95 -17.11
N TYR A 646 61.52 -54.86 -16.01
CA TYR A 646 61.82 -55.62 -14.80
C TYR A 646 62.17 -57.05 -15.23
N PRO A 647 63.32 -57.59 -14.83
CA PRO A 647 63.77 -58.84 -15.42
C PRO A 647 62.70 -59.92 -15.22
N GLN A 648 62.11 -60.43 -16.32
CA GLN A 648 61.06 -61.44 -16.21
C GLN A 648 61.67 -62.72 -15.63
N ALA A 649 61.03 -63.30 -14.62
CA ALA A 649 61.45 -64.58 -14.05
C ALA A 649 61.63 -65.61 -15.19
N GLY A 650 62.83 -66.16 -15.32
CA GLY A 650 63.17 -67.12 -16.38
C GLY A 650 63.55 -66.54 -17.76
N LYS A 651 63.43 -65.22 -18.00
CA LYS A 651 63.99 -64.54 -19.20
C LYS A 651 65.20 -63.65 -18.92
N LEU A 652 65.76 -63.74 -17.72
CA LEU A 652 67.04 -63.16 -17.29
C LEU A 652 68.27 -63.69 -18.05
N ALA A 653 68.08 -64.19 -19.28
CA ALA A 653 69.09 -64.91 -20.05
C ALA A 653 70.12 -63.97 -20.70
N ASN A 654 69.81 -62.69 -20.94
CA ASN A 654 70.73 -61.75 -21.59
C ASN A 654 71.19 -60.64 -20.61
N ARG A 655 72.43 -60.76 -20.13
CA ARG A 655 73.18 -59.82 -19.27
C ARG A 655 73.45 -58.43 -19.89
N GLN A 656 72.63 -57.98 -20.85
CA GLN A 656 72.80 -56.71 -21.56
C GLN A 656 71.67 -55.71 -21.32
N ASP A 657 70.61 -56.09 -20.61
CA ASP A 657 69.41 -55.24 -20.45
C ASP A 657 69.55 -54.18 -19.34
N GLY A 658 70.43 -54.39 -18.35
CA GLY A 658 70.69 -53.45 -17.25
C GLY A 658 71.70 -52.34 -17.61
N ILE A 659 71.73 -51.30 -16.79
CA ILE A 659 72.72 -50.21 -16.88
C ILE A 659 74.07 -50.73 -16.36
N ALA A 660 75.17 -50.45 -17.05
CA ALA A 660 76.49 -50.85 -16.55
C ALA A 660 76.89 -50.02 -15.31
N LEU A 661 77.45 -50.66 -14.29
CA LEU A 661 78.01 -49.97 -13.13
C LEU A 661 79.15 -49.04 -13.57
N GLY A 662 79.22 -47.83 -13.00
CA GLY A 662 80.08 -46.76 -13.47
C GLY A 662 79.44 -45.84 -14.53
N MET A 663 78.20 -46.11 -14.96
CA MET A 663 77.46 -45.20 -15.85
C MET A 663 76.47 -44.32 -15.05
N PRO A 664 76.47 -42.99 -15.26
CA PRO A 664 75.46 -42.12 -14.69
C PRO A 664 74.11 -42.27 -15.39
N VAL A 665 73.06 -42.04 -14.61
CA VAL A 665 71.67 -41.90 -15.06
C VAL A 665 71.25 -40.47 -14.86
N ASP A 666 70.83 -39.81 -15.93
CA ASP A 666 70.37 -38.43 -15.90
C ASP A 666 68.84 -38.41 -15.86
N LEU A 667 68.29 -37.72 -14.87
CA LEU A 667 66.87 -37.67 -14.58
C LEU A 667 66.36 -36.23 -14.50
N MET A 668 65.08 -36.07 -14.77
CA MET A 668 64.34 -34.84 -14.60
C MET A 668 63.05 -35.10 -13.82
N LEU A 669 62.74 -34.25 -12.84
CA LEU A 669 61.44 -34.19 -12.20
C LEU A 669 60.76 -32.86 -12.55
N THR A 670 59.49 -32.89 -12.95
CA THR A 670 58.72 -31.67 -13.20
C THR A 670 57.72 -31.45 -12.07
N THR A 671 57.71 -30.24 -11.51
CA THR A 671 56.73 -29.80 -10.50
C THR A 671 55.85 -28.71 -11.08
N ASN A 672 54.54 -28.80 -10.84
CA ASN A 672 53.61 -27.69 -10.98
C ASN A 672 53.24 -27.24 -9.57
N SER A 673 54.12 -26.43 -8.97
CA SER A 673 53.99 -26.05 -7.58
C SER A 673 54.66 -24.70 -7.30
N ASP A 674 54.35 -24.09 -6.16
CA ASP A 674 54.97 -22.83 -5.72
C ASP A 674 56.39 -23.06 -5.15
N LEU A 675 57.25 -23.75 -5.91
CA LEU A 675 58.64 -24.09 -5.54
C LEU A 675 59.67 -23.13 -6.19
N PHE A 676 59.45 -21.84 -6.01
CA PHE A 676 60.27 -20.76 -6.55
C PHE A 676 60.99 -19.89 -5.49
N TYR A 677 61.00 -20.33 -4.23
CA TYR A 677 61.84 -19.82 -3.14
C TYR A 677 63.28 -20.38 -3.22
N GLU A 678 64.24 -19.67 -2.62
CA GLU A 678 65.66 -20.05 -2.63
C GLU A 678 65.93 -21.30 -1.76
N ALA A 679 65.19 -21.45 -0.67
CA ALA A 679 65.27 -22.62 0.21
C ALA A 679 64.48 -23.83 -0.32
N ASP A 680 63.81 -23.71 -1.48
CA ASP A 680 63.13 -24.85 -2.09
C ASP A 680 64.15 -25.84 -2.65
N SER A 681 63.95 -27.10 -2.34
CA SER A 681 64.84 -28.16 -2.77
C SER A 681 64.12 -29.48 -2.91
N ILE A 682 64.75 -30.39 -3.64
CA ILE A 682 64.32 -31.77 -3.71
C ILE A 682 65.42 -32.63 -3.12
N LYS A 683 65.11 -33.30 -2.02
CA LYS A 683 66.00 -34.29 -1.44
C LYS A 683 65.62 -35.65 -2.01
N VAL A 684 66.61 -36.37 -2.51
CA VAL A 684 66.47 -37.70 -3.10
C VAL A 684 67.18 -38.69 -2.18
N VAL A 685 66.44 -39.69 -1.73
CA VAL A 685 66.94 -40.77 -0.87
C VAL A 685 66.92 -42.07 -1.69
N PRO A 686 68.09 -42.57 -2.12
CA PRO A 686 68.16 -43.84 -2.84
C PRO A 686 67.97 -45.03 -1.90
N HIS A 687 67.18 -46.00 -2.34
CA HIS A 687 66.98 -47.30 -1.70
C HIS A 687 67.51 -48.38 -2.63
N TYR A 688 68.30 -49.31 -2.09
CA TYR A 688 69.04 -50.30 -2.87
C TYR A 688 68.53 -51.71 -2.64
N PHE A 689 68.24 -52.41 -3.74
CA PHE A 689 67.79 -53.80 -3.71
C PHE A 689 68.54 -54.63 -4.73
N PHE A 690 68.86 -55.87 -4.39
CA PHE A 690 69.33 -56.86 -5.33
C PHE A 690 68.16 -57.73 -5.79
N VAL A 691 68.06 -57.93 -7.11
CA VAL A 691 67.07 -58.78 -7.76
C VAL A 691 67.80 -59.92 -8.44
N ASP A 692 67.61 -61.15 -7.93
CA ASP A 692 68.26 -62.34 -8.47
C ASP A 692 67.63 -62.83 -9.79
N LYS A 693 68.17 -63.91 -10.37
CA LYS A 693 67.67 -64.55 -11.61
C LYS A 693 66.23 -65.06 -11.50
N GLN A 694 65.70 -65.18 -10.28
CA GLN A 694 64.34 -65.63 -10.01
C GLN A 694 63.39 -64.44 -9.80
N GLY A 695 63.90 -63.21 -9.82
CA GLY A 695 63.14 -61.99 -9.59
C GLY A 695 62.92 -61.67 -8.11
N LYS A 696 63.59 -62.38 -7.19
CA LYS A 696 63.48 -62.14 -5.74
C LYS A 696 64.22 -60.85 -5.38
N LYS A 697 63.45 -59.89 -4.86
CA LYS A 697 63.95 -58.60 -4.34
C LYS A 697 64.48 -58.77 -2.91
N THR A 698 65.75 -58.41 -2.69
CA THR A 698 66.43 -58.42 -1.38
C THR A 698 67.00 -57.03 -1.11
N GLU A 699 66.77 -56.46 0.08
CA GLU A 699 67.39 -55.18 0.45
C GLU A 699 68.89 -55.35 0.70
N VAL A 700 69.71 -54.42 0.19
CA VAL A 700 71.18 -54.57 0.20
C VAL A 700 71.93 -53.36 0.70
N ASP A 701 73.10 -53.62 1.29
CA ASP A 701 74.15 -52.63 1.45
C ASP A 701 75.09 -52.67 0.25
N LEU A 702 75.50 -51.50 -0.21
CA LEU A 702 76.44 -51.38 -1.32
C LEU A 702 77.83 -51.02 -0.81
N TYR A 703 78.83 -51.65 -1.40
CA TYR A 703 80.23 -51.37 -1.17
C TYR A 703 80.93 -51.12 -2.49
N TYR A 704 81.90 -50.22 -2.51
CA TYR A 704 82.81 -50.07 -3.63
C TYR A 704 84.23 -50.45 -3.24
N HIS A 705 84.96 -50.98 -4.21
CA HIS A 705 86.36 -51.32 -4.07
C HIS A 705 87.24 -50.22 -4.65
N ALA A 706 88.00 -49.54 -3.81
CA ALA A 706 88.98 -48.53 -4.22
C ALA A 706 90.24 -48.60 -3.37
N ASN A 707 91.43 -48.49 -4.00
CA ASN A 707 92.73 -48.50 -3.33
C ASN A 707 92.91 -49.69 -2.37
N GLN A 708 92.54 -50.89 -2.83
CA GLN A 708 92.61 -52.15 -2.05
C GLN A 708 91.74 -52.19 -0.79
N LYS A 709 90.82 -51.23 -0.62
CA LYS A 709 89.88 -51.17 0.51
C LYS A 709 88.44 -51.30 0.01
N LEU A 710 87.64 -52.02 0.80
CA LEU A 710 86.19 -52.09 0.61
C LEU A 710 85.55 -50.98 1.47
N LYS A 711 84.70 -50.15 0.87
CA LYS A 711 84.07 -49.01 1.53
C LYS A 711 82.57 -49.00 1.25
N GLN A 712 81.75 -48.75 2.26
CA GLN A 712 80.30 -48.72 2.11
C GLN A 712 79.86 -47.44 1.39
N ILE A 713 78.88 -47.55 0.47
CA ILE A 713 78.33 -46.44 -0.33
C ILE A 713 77.21 -45.72 0.44
N SER A 714 76.57 -46.37 1.41
CA SER A 714 75.45 -45.84 2.21
C SER A 714 75.84 -45.17 3.54
N ALA A 715 77.09 -45.33 4.01
CA ALA A 715 77.60 -44.53 5.13
C ALA A 715 77.83 -43.09 4.65
N VAL A 716 77.85 -42.10 5.56
CA VAL A 716 78.30 -40.72 5.27
C VAL A 716 79.72 -40.81 4.71
N ASN A 717 79.81 -40.95 3.40
CA ASN A 717 81.02 -41.32 2.72
C ASN A 717 81.38 -40.16 1.82
N THR A 718 82.33 -39.37 2.30
CA THR A 718 82.80 -38.15 1.65
C THR A 718 83.57 -38.42 0.35
N GLU A 719 83.82 -39.68 -0.02
CA GLU A 719 84.61 -40.03 -1.21
C GLU A 719 83.78 -40.24 -2.48
N ILE A 720 82.50 -40.58 -2.37
CA ILE A 720 81.58 -40.69 -3.53
C ILE A 720 80.62 -39.52 -3.46
N GLU A 721 81.04 -38.41 -4.07
CA GLU A 721 80.21 -37.22 -4.19
C GLU A 721 79.32 -37.30 -5.43
N GLN A 722 78.00 -37.22 -5.22
CA GLN A 722 77.05 -36.98 -6.29
C GLN A 722 77.18 -35.53 -6.75
N LYS A 723 77.36 -35.31 -8.04
CA LYS A 723 77.51 -33.97 -8.61
C LYS A 723 76.92 -33.88 -10.00
N ALA A 724 76.38 -32.72 -10.34
CA ALA A 724 75.79 -32.47 -11.65
C ALA A 724 76.01 -31.02 -12.09
N ARG A 725 75.80 -30.74 -13.37
CA ARG A 725 75.73 -29.40 -13.93
C ARG A 725 74.71 -29.38 -15.05
N LEU A 726 73.93 -28.30 -15.19
CA LEU A 726 72.86 -28.21 -16.20
C LEU A 726 73.37 -28.41 -17.64
N LYS A 727 74.62 -28.04 -17.90
CA LYS A 727 75.29 -28.26 -19.19
C LYS A 727 75.26 -29.73 -19.64
N ASP A 728 75.29 -30.68 -18.71
CA ASP A 728 75.29 -32.09 -19.09
C ASP A 728 73.90 -32.57 -19.57
N PHE A 729 72.86 -31.78 -19.32
CA PHE A 729 71.48 -32.04 -19.73
C PHE A 729 71.06 -31.16 -20.91
N SER A 730 71.94 -30.28 -21.43
CA SER A 730 71.57 -29.19 -22.35
C SER A 730 70.97 -29.67 -23.68
N LEU A 731 71.25 -30.91 -24.11
CA LEU A 731 70.62 -31.52 -25.28
C LEU A 731 69.10 -31.69 -25.13
N TRP A 732 68.62 -31.75 -23.89
CA TRP A 732 67.23 -31.99 -23.51
C TRP A 732 66.53 -30.75 -22.96
N ILE A 733 67.22 -29.61 -22.94
CA ILE A 733 66.74 -28.35 -22.36
C ILE A 733 66.67 -27.30 -23.46
N SER A 734 65.55 -26.57 -23.53
CA SER A 734 65.46 -25.40 -24.40
C SER A 734 66.35 -24.27 -23.88
N ASN A 735 67.16 -23.65 -24.75
CA ASN A 735 67.95 -22.47 -24.39
C ASN A 735 67.10 -21.33 -23.79
N LYS A 736 65.80 -21.27 -24.13
CA LYS A 736 64.86 -20.28 -23.55
C LYS A 736 64.64 -20.51 -22.05
N HIS A 737 64.66 -21.74 -21.55
CA HIS A 737 64.48 -22.02 -20.12
C HIS A 737 65.64 -21.48 -19.28
N PHE A 738 66.87 -21.50 -19.80
CA PHE A 738 68.03 -20.87 -19.15
C PHE A 738 67.87 -19.35 -19.08
N ASP A 739 67.54 -18.72 -20.21
CA ASP A 739 67.32 -17.27 -20.33
C ASP A 739 66.18 -16.78 -19.40
N ASP A 740 65.02 -17.44 -19.43
CA ASP A 740 63.89 -17.10 -18.58
C ASP A 740 64.23 -17.26 -17.10
N THR A 741 64.92 -18.35 -16.74
CA THR A 741 65.31 -18.59 -15.35
C THR A 741 66.27 -17.51 -14.86
N ALA A 742 67.29 -17.17 -15.64
CA ALA A 742 68.23 -16.10 -15.27
C ALA A 742 67.53 -14.74 -15.08
N LYS A 743 66.60 -14.38 -15.98
CA LYS A 743 65.79 -13.16 -15.87
C LYS A 743 64.90 -13.15 -14.63
N LEU A 744 64.27 -14.28 -14.32
CA LEU A 744 63.40 -14.40 -13.14
C LEU A 744 64.20 -14.33 -11.84
N LEU A 745 65.37 -14.97 -11.77
CA LEU A 745 66.24 -14.92 -10.60
C LEU A 745 66.77 -13.49 -10.34
N GLU A 746 67.16 -12.76 -11.39
CA GLU A 746 67.54 -11.34 -11.29
C GLU A 746 66.37 -10.50 -10.76
N LYS A 747 65.16 -10.64 -11.35
CA LYS A 747 63.96 -9.93 -10.89
C LYS A 747 63.57 -10.26 -9.44
N GLN A 748 63.80 -11.51 -9.02
CA GLN A 748 63.57 -11.97 -7.66
C GLN A 748 64.64 -11.51 -6.66
N LYS A 749 65.70 -10.80 -7.11
CA LYS A 749 66.77 -10.30 -6.24
C LYS A 749 67.47 -11.40 -5.43
N ARG A 750 67.65 -12.56 -6.05
CA ARG A 750 68.32 -13.70 -5.44
C ARG A 750 69.80 -13.38 -5.17
N LYS A 751 70.43 -14.09 -4.23
CA LYS A 751 71.90 -14.13 -3.98
C LYS A 751 72.65 -12.82 -4.28
N ASN A 752 72.50 -11.81 -3.42
CA ASN A 752 73.20 -10.52 -3.51
C ASN A 752 72.93 -9.72 -4.81
N ASP A 753 71.71 -9.77 -5.36
CA ASP A 753 71.30 -8.97 -6.52
C ASP A 753 72.19 -9.17 -7.76
N MET A 754 72.62 -10.42 -8.02
CA MET A 754 73.38 -10.75 -9.23
C MET A 754 72.63 -10.34 -10.51
N THR A 755 73.39 -9.98 -11.55
CA THR A 755 72.83 -9.60 -12.86
C THR A 755 72.35 -10.82 -13.64
N TYR A 756 71.46 -10.60 -14.61
CA TYR A 756 71.00 -11.63 -15.56
C TYR A 756 72.17 -12.42 -16.17
N GLN A 757 73.22 -11.74 -16.63
CA GLN A 757 74.35 -12.41 -17.27
C GLN A 757 75.10 -13.31 -16.28
N THR A 758 75.25 -12.85 -15.03
CA THR A 758 75.88 -13.64 -13.96
C THR A 758 75.08 -14.89 -13.66
N TYR A 759 73.75 -14.78 -13.55
CA TYR A 759 72.87 -15.94 -13.39
C TYR A 759 72.95 -16.90 -14.56
N LEU A 760 72.92 -16.38 -15.78
CA LEU A 760 73.01 -17.18 -16.98
C LEU A 760 74.34 -17.93 -17.04
N ASP A 761 75.46 -17.26 -16.78
CA ASP A 761 76.79 -17.87 -16.75
C ASP A 761 76.88 -18.95 -15.64
N ASP A 762 76.25 -18.72 -14.49
CA ASP A 762 76.19 -19.69 -13.40
C ASP A 762 75.35 -20.94 -13.72
N LEU A 763 74.30 -20.79 -14.55
CA LEU A 763 73.43 -21.88 -15.00
C LEU A 763 74.05 -22.69 -16.14
N ILE A 764 74.66 -22.03 -17.15
CA ILE A 764 75.27 -22.72 -18.31
C ILE A 764 76.75 -23.11 -18.04
N GLY A 765 77.31 -22.64 -16.92
CA GLY A 765 78.70 -22.83 -16.53
C GLY A 765 79.14 -24.30 -16.49
N SER A 766 80.46 -24.51 -16.61
CA SER A 766 81.03 -25.86 -16.61
C SER A 766 81.34 -26.42 -15.21
N ARG A 767 81.05 -25.65 -14.14
CA ARG A 767 81.31 -26.02 -12.75
C ARG A 767 80.28 -27.03 -12.25
N TYR A 768 80.75 -28.12 -11.66
CA TYR A 768 79.89 -29.09 -10.98
C TYR A 768 79.30 -28.51 -9.70
N VAL A 769 78.02 -28.81 -9.47
CA VAL A 769 77.29 -28.55 -8.23
C VAL A 769 77.31 -29.82 -7.40
N PRO A 770 77.86 -29.78 -6.16
CA PRO A 770 77.80 -30.91 -5.26
C PRO A 770 76.36 -31.13 -4.78
N LEU A 771 75.89 -32.37 -4.83
CA LEU A 771 74.55 -32.78 -4.44
C LEU A 771 74.53 -33.48 -3.07
N GLY A 772 75.70 -33.88 -2.55
CA GLY A 772 75.82 -34.73 -1.37
C GLY A 772 76.36 -36.12 -1.74
N ASP A 773 76.04 -37.12 -0.93
CA ASP A 773 76.46 -38.51 -1.13
C ASP A 773 75.25 -39.42 -1.46
N ASN A 774 75.51 -40.72 -1.60
CA ASN A 774 74.50 -41.73 -1.92
C ASN A 774 73.51 -42.03 -0.77
N SER A 775 73.66 -41.42 0.41
CA SER A 775 72.68 -41.49 1.50
C SER A 775 71.69 -40.32 1.46
N ARG A 776 72.13 -39.17 0.95
CA ARG A 776 71.31 -37.95 0.87
C ARG A 776 71.77 -37.04 -0.26
N ILE A 777 70.99 -37.02 -1.34
CA ILE A 777 71.19 -36.16 -2.50
C ILE A 777 70.23 -34.97 -2.40
N VAL A 778 70.68 -33.74 -2.65
CA VAL A 778 69.86 -32.52 -2.59
C VAL A 778 70.00 -31.73 -3.88
N ILE A 779 68.89 -31.63 -4.63
CA ILE A 779 68.76 -30.79 -5.82
C ILE A 779 68.30 -29.40 -5.35
N GLY A 780 69.19 -28.41 -5.48
CA GLY A 780 68.91 -27.01 -5.16
C GLY A 780 68.74 -26.13 -6.40
N GLU A 781 68.69 -24.82 -6.18
CA GLU A 781 68.42 -23.80 -7.22
C GLU A 781 69.31 -23.89 -8.48
N ARG A 782 70.60 -24.27 -8.34
CA ARG A 782 71.53 -24.38 -9.49
C ARG A 782 71.20 -25.52 -10.47
N LEU A 783 70.32 -26.44 -10.09
CA LEU A 783 69.87 -27.57 -10.90
C LEU A 783 68.35 -27.54 -11.08
N LYS A 784 67.75 -26.36 -10.94
CA LYS A 784 66.32 -26.07 -11.17
C LYS A 784 66.20 -25.05 -12.30
N LEU A 785 65.32 -25.32 -13.26
CA LEU A 785 64.94 -24.35 -14.29
C LEU A 785 63.43 -24.12 -14.28
N TYR A 786 63.00 -22.87 -14.45
CA TYR A 786 61.60 -22.53 -14.64
C TYR A 786 61.17 -22.91 -16.06
N SER A 787 60.12 -23.73 -16.18
CA SER A 787 59.63 -24.32 -17.44
C SER A 787 58.21 -23.87 -17.80
N GLY A 788 57.63 -22.92 -17.07
CA GLY A 788 56.28 -22.43 -17.31
C GLY A 788 56.07 -21.69 -18.64
N ARG A 789 57.15 -21.32 -19.36
CA ARG A 789 57.06 -20.83 -20.74
C ARG A 789 56.26 -21.79 -21.63
N ASP A 790 56.50 -23.09 -21.50
CA ASP A 790 55.84 -24.09 -22.35
C ASP A 790 54.33 -24.09 -22.11
N LEU A 791 53.88 -23.72 -20.91
CA LEU A 791 52.46 -23.48 -20.63
C LEU A 791 52.00 -22.16 -21.25
N ALA A 792 52.74 -21.07 -21.01
CA ALA A 792 52.40 -19.74 -21.51
C ALA A 792 52.24 -19.68 -23.03
N ASP A 793 53.05 -20.43 -23.78
CA ASP A 793 52.98 -20.50 -25.24
C ASP A 793 51.74 -21.27 -25.75
N ARG A 794 51.10 -22.10 -24.90
CA ARG A 794 49.91 -22.90 -25.24
C ARG A 794 48.59 -22.28 -24.82
N ILE A 795 48.61 -21.28 -23.93
CA ILE A 795 47.41 -20.70 -23.33
C ILE A 795 47.25 -19.23 -23.72
N LYS A 796 46.00 -18.78 -23.79
CA LYS A 796 45.70 -17.35 -23.87
C LYS A 796 45.73 -16.74 -22.48
N LYS A 797 46.91 -16.31 -22.01
CA LYS A 797 47.10 -15.68 -20.70
C LYS A 797 46.20 -14.43 -20.53
N PRO A 798 45.53 -14.25 -19.39
CA PRO A 798 44.79 -13.02 -19.07
C PRO A 798 45.72 -11.80 -19.03
N ARG A 799 45.18 -10.60 -19.21
CA ARG A 799 45.99 -9.37 -19.22
C ARG A 799 46.53 -9.04 -17.83
N GLU A 800 45.76 -9.36 -16.81
CA GLU A 800 46.01 -9.07 -15.39
C GLU A 800 47.12 -9.95 -14.79
N VAL A 801 47.32 -11.16 -15.34
CA VAL A 801 48.33 -12.11 -14.87
C VAL A 801 49.70 -11.74 -15.44
N LYS A 802 50.74 -11.64 -14.62
CA LYS A 802 52.09 -11.37 -15.14
C LYS A 802 52.65 -12.63 -15.80
N THR A 803 53.35 -12.46 -16.92
CA THR A 803 54.02 -13.59 -17.60
C THR A 803 54.99 -14.31 -16.67
N ASP A 804 55.67 -13.56 -15.80
CA ASP A 804 56.61 -14.11 -14.81
C ASP A 804 55.93 -15.11 -13.86
N ASP A 805 54.70 -14.83 -13.40
CA ASP A 805 53.96 -15.73 -12.50
C ASP A 805 53.64 -17.08 -13.20
N VAL A 806 53.33 -17.04 -14.49
CA VAL A 806 53.12 -18.25 -15.31
C VAL A 806 54.43 -19.00 -15.48
N TYR A 807 55.55 -18.33 -15.73
CA TYR A 807 56.84 -19.00 -15.91
C TYR A 807 57.31 -19.67 -14.62
N LEU A 808 57.11 -19.01 -13.49
CA LEU A 808 57.43 -19.52 -12.15
C LEU A 808 56.57 -20.71 -11.74
N SER A 809 55.38 -20.91 -12.31
CA SER A 809 54.44 -21.97 -11.89
C SER A 809 54.95 -23.40 -12.06
N ARG A 810 55.89 -23.62 -12.99
CA ARG A 810 56.44 -24.94 -13.29
C ARG A 810 57.96 -24.95 -13.21
N GLN A 811 58.49 -26.00 -12.62
CA GLN A 811 59.94 -26.17 -12.46
C GLN A 811 60.37 -27.56 -12.95
N ASN A 812 61.52 -27.62 -13.60
CA ASN A 812 62.22 -28.86 -13.91
C ASN A 812 63.46 -28.96 -13.02
N TRP A 813 63.62 -30.09 -12.35
CA TRP A 813 64.71 -30.40 -11.42
C TRP A 813 65.57 -31.50 -12.01
N TYR A 814 66.87 -31.27 -12.10
CA TYR A 814 67.80 -32.16 -12.81
C TYR A 814 68.68 -32.92 -11.82
N LEU A 815 68.71 -34.24 -11.96
CA LEU A 815 69.52 -35.14 -11.15
C LEU A 815 70.44 -35.94 -12.07
N ARG A 816 71.72 -36.03 -11.71
CA ARG A 816 72.60 -37.09 -12.20
C ARG A 816 72.85 -38.05 -11.05
N PHE A 817 72.41 -39.29 -11.22
CA PHE A 817 72.66 -40.35 -10.26
C PHE A 817 73.81 -41.24 -10.75
N PHE A 818 74.75 -41.55 -9.87
CA PHE A 818 75.94 -42.34 -10.21
C PHE A 818 76.23 -43.41 -9.15
N LEU A 819 76.63 -44.60 -9.63
CA LEU A 819 77.31 -45.60 -8.81
C LEU A 819 78.68 -45.92 -9.41
N PRO A 820 79.73 -46.07 -8.59
CA PRO A 820 81.05 -46.46 -9.06
C PRO A 820 81.04 -47.74 -9.90
N ASN A 821 82.01 -47.87 -10.80
CA ASN A 821 82.28 -49.09 -11.55
C ASN A 821 82.37 -50.29 -10.61
N GLU A 822 83.25 -50.23 -9.61
CA GLU A 822 83.57 -51.36 -8.73
C GLU A 822 82.57 -51.48 -7.57
N THR A 823 81.28 -51.44 -7.87
CA THR A 823 80.20 -51.57 -6.87
C THR A 823 79.80 -53.03 -6.69
N TYR A 824 79.62 -53.44 -5.44
CA TYR A 824 79.27 -54.79 -5.00
C TYR A 824 78.13 -54.72 -3.98
N ALA A 825 77.17 -55.62 -4.08
CA ALA A 825 76.02 -55.68 -3.18
C ALA A 825 76.16 -56.84 -2.19
N VAL A 826 75.74 -56.63 -0.95
CA VAL A 826 75.58 -57.68 0.07
C VAL A 826 74.22 -57.54 0.73
N ALA A 827 73.69 -58.61 1.31
CA ALA A 827 72.47 -58.52 2.12
C ALA A 827 72.64 -57.44 3.20
N LYS A 828 71.62 -56.59 3.38
CA LYS A 828 71.67 -55.47 4.33
C LYS A 828 72.04 -55.94 5.74
N GLY A 829 72.93 -55.22 6.40
CA GLY A 829 73.44 -55.53 7.74
C GLY A 829 74.61 -56.53 7.76
N THR A 830 75.13 -56.95 6.61
CA THR A 830 76.31 -57.82 6.53
C THR A 830 77.54 -57.13 7.14
N SER A 831 78.12 -57.72 8.20
CA SER A 831 79.34 -57.23 8.85
C SER A 831 80.62 -57.83 8.26
N PHE A 832 81.59 -56.96 8.01
CA PHE A 832 82.95 -57.31 7.58
C PHE A 832 84.00 -57.13 8.69
N GLN A 833 83.58 -56.78 9.91
CA GLN A 833 84.49 -56.55 11.03
C GLN A 833 85.27 -57.84 11.36
N GLY A 834 86.60 -57.75 11.38
CA GLY A 834 87.50 -58.88 11.69
C GLY A 834 87.74 -59.86 10.54
N LYS A 835 87.19 -59.63 9.33
CA LYS A 835 87.44 -60.48 8.16
C LYS A 835 88.70 -60.03 7.40
N THR A 836 89.59 -60.98 7.09
CA THR A 836 90.78 -60.78 6.22
C THR A 836 90.68 -61.64 4.97
N GLY A 837 91.21 -61.18 3.82
CA GLY A 837 91.21 -61.96 2.58
C GLY A 837 89.85 -62.03 1.88
N ILE A 838 89.04 -60.96 1.97
CA ILE A 838 87.72 -60.86 1.35
C ILE A 838 87.84 -61.04 -0.18
N ARG A 839 87.17 -62.06 -0.72
CA ARG A 839 87.06 -62.32 -2.16
C ARG A 839 85.75 -61.74 -2.69
N LEU A 840 85.85 -60.83 -3.66
CA LEU A 840 84.70 -60.08 -4.19
C LEU A 840 83.77 -60.89 -5.10
N ASN A 841 84.17 -62.10 -5.47
CA ASN A 841 83.44 -63.04 -6.34
C ASN A 841 82.81 -64.21 -5.57
N GLU A 842 82.83 -64.17 -4.23
CA GLU A 842 82.34 -65.21 -3.33
C GLU A 842 81.37 -64.61 -2.30
N GLU A 843 80.66 -65.45 -1.54
CA GLU A 843 79.83 -65.00 -0.43
C GLU A 843 80.65 -64.15 0.56
N PRO A 844 80.11 -63.03 1.09
CA PRO A 844 78.69 -62.65 1.11
C PRO A 844 78.22 -61.74 -0.04
N PHE A 845 79.03 -61.54 -1.09
CA PHE A 845 78.66 -60.70 -2.23
C PHE A 845 77.62 -61.40 -3.10
N LEU A 846 76.61 -60.62 -3.51
CA LEU A 846 75.53 -61.06 -4.36
C LEU A 846 75.96 -60.89 -5.82
N HIS A 847 75.90 -62.00 -6.55
CA HIS A 847 76.28 -62.11 -7.96
C HIS A 847 75.11 -62.55 -8.81
N ASP A 848 75.28 -62.50 -10.12
CA ASP A 848 74.31 -63.07 -11.06
C ASP A 848 72.91 -62.42 -10.98
N GLY A 849 72.83 -61.09 -10.83
CA GLY A 849 71.54 -60.39 -10.77
C GLY A 849 71.61 -58.90 -11.12
N TYR A 850 70.60 -58.15 -10.69
CA TYR A 850 70.47 -56.71 -10.94
C TYR A 850 70.44 -55.95 -9.62
N LEU A 851 71.06 -54.78 -9.62
CA LEU A 851 70.91 -53.80 -8.57
C LEU A 851 69.79 -52.83 -8.95
N LEU A 852 68.65 -52.96 -8.30
CA LEU A 852 67.54 -52.02 -8.36
C LEU A 852 67.84 -50.81 -7.46
N VAL A 853 67.79 -49.62 -8.06
CA VAL A 853 67.78 -48.34 -7.35
C VAL A 853 66.36 -47.81 -7.39
N GLN A 854 65.77 -47.57 -6.22
CA GLN A 854 64.51 -46.82 -6.08
C GLN A 854 64.79 -45.47 -5.45
N LEU A 855 64.23 -44.41 -6.03
CA LEU A 855 64.42 -43.05 -5.53
C LEU A 855 63.16 -42.63 -4.75
N GLU A 856 63.35 -42.36 -3.46
CA GLU A 856 62.36 -41.62 -2.69
C GLU A 856 62.59 -40.13 -2.92
N TRP A 857 61.55 -39.44 -3.37
CA TRP A 857 61.57 -38.01 -3.64
C TRP A 857 60.92 -37.29 -2.45
N GLN A 858 61.69 -36.44 -1.80
CA GLN A 858 61.24 -35.59 -0.70
C GLN A 858 61.25 -34.14 -1.17
N ILE A 859 60.07 -33.54 -1.31
CA ILE A 859 59.90 -32.16 -1.77
C ILE A 859 59.97 -31.24 -0.56
N TYR A 860 60.91 -30.30 -0.55
CA TYR A 860 61.04 -29.29 0.50
C TYR A 860 60.62 -27.94 -0.04
N LYS A 861 59.64 -27.33 0.64
CA LYS A 861 59.14 -25.98 0.35
C LYS A 861 59.55 -25.06 1.48
N ASN A 862 60.27 -23.99 1.14
CA ASN A 862 60.87 -23.04 2.06
C ASN A 862 61.71 -23.71 3.17
N GLY A 863 62.44 -24.77 2.83
CA GLY A 863 63.27 -25.53 3.77
C GLY A 863 62.54 -26.55 4.65
N GLU A 864 61.20 -26.63 4.58
CA GLU A 864 60.41 -27.62 5.31
C GLU A 864 59.92 -28.76 4.40
N LEU A 865 59.83 -29.98 4.92
CA LEU A 865 59.33 -31.12 4.16
C LEU A 865 57.86 -30.90 3.82
N TYR A 866 57.56 -30.73 2.54
CA TYR A 866 56.21 -30.50 2.03
C TYR A 866 55.45 -31.81 1.83
N PHE A 867 56.06 -32.76 1.12
CA PHE A 867 55.62 -34.15 1.05
C PHE A 867 56.75 -35.04 0.51
N SER A 868 56.61 -36.36 0.69
CA SER A 868 57.49 -37.34 0.06
C SER A 868 56.69 -38.45 -0.61
N TYR A 869 57.31 -39.09 -1.60
CA TYR A 869 56.77 -40.29 -2.21
C TYR A 869 57.90 -41.25 -2.61
N LEU A 870 57.59 -42.54 -2.52
CA LEU A 870 58.40 -43.63 -3.04
C LEU A 870 57.49 -44.49 -3.90
N THR A 871 57.82 -44.61 -5.19
CA THR A 871 57.05 -45.43 -6.12
C THR A 871 57.52 -46.87 -6.04
N GLU A 872 56.64 -47.79 -5.63
CA GLU A 872 56.94 -49.22 -5.72
C GLU A 872 56.76 -49.70 -7.18
N PRO A 873 57.75 -50.43 -7.75
CA PRO A 873 57.59 -51.06 -9.04
C PRO A 873 56.48 -52.12 -8.94
N LYS A 874 55.36 -51.91 -9.63
CA LYS A 874 54.22 -52.84 -9.62
C LYS A 874 54.59 -54.14 -10.33
N GLY A 875 54.38 -55.27 -9.64
CA GLY A 875 54.84 -56.57 -10.12
C GLY A 875 54.01 -57.77 -9.75
N THR A 876 52.93 -58.02 -10.49
CA THR A 876 52.30 -59.35 -10.61
C THR A 876 51.53 -59.43 -11.94
N GLY A 877 52.12 -60.03 -12.97
CA GLY A 877 51.42 -60.34 -14.24
C GLY A 877 52.36 -60.51 -15.43
N ASN A 878 51.94 -61.30 -16.43
CA ASN A 878 52.67 -61.63 -17.67
C ASN A 878 52.91 -60.44 -18.63
N LEU A 879 52.75 -59.20 -18.17
CA LEU A 879 53.02 -57.98 -18.95
C LEU A 879 54.38 -57.39 -18.54
N PRO A 880 55.13 -56.80 -19.48
CA PRO A 880 56.37 -56.11 -19.16
C PRO A 880 56.06 -55.00 -18.15
N TYR A 881 56.74 -55.06 -17.00
CA TYR A 881 56.63 -54.07 -15.93
C TYR A 881 56.84 -52.67 -16.51
N GLN A 882 55.80 -51.83 -16.49
CA GLN A 882 55.92 -50.41 -16.78
C GLN A 882 56.46 -49.72 -15.53
N GLY A 883 57.79 -49.57 -15.42
CA GLY A 883 58.35 -48.62 -14.46
C GLY A 883 57.78 -47.24 -14.75
N GLN A 884 57.15 -46.60 -13.75
CA GLN A 884 56.76 -45.20 -13.87
C GLN A 884 58.07 -44.40 -13.94
N TYR A 885 58.31 -43.81 -15.11
CA TYR A 885 59.62 -43.34 -15.54
C TYR A 885 60.37 -42.53 -14.46
N GLY A 886 61.68 -42.77 -14.33
CA GLY A 886 62.60 -42.02 -13.45
C GLY A 886 62.60 -42.31 -11.95
N ASP A 887 61.58 -42.95 -11.39
CA ASP A 887 61.53 -43.24 -9.94
C ASP A 887 62.36 -44.49 -9.56
N SER A 888 62.63 -45.37 -10.52
CA SER A 888 63.43 -46.58 -10.31
C SER A 888 64.13 -47.05 -11.58
N PHE A 889 65.31 -47.64 -11.44
CA PHE A 889 66.10 -48.20 -12.55
C PHE A 889 67.05 -49.30 -12.07
N PHE A 890 67.53 -50.11 -13.02
CA PHE A 890 68.36 -51.29 -12.75
C PHE A 890 69.77 -51.13 -13.29
N TYR A 891 70.76 -51.34 -12.43
CA TYR A 891 72.12 -51.66 -12.85
C TYR A 891 72.29 -53.18 -12.97
N ASP A 892 73.08 -53.61 -13.94
CA ASP A 892 73.59 -54.97 -13.99
C ASP A 892 74.72 -55.12 -12.95
N SER A 893 74.62 -56.11 -12.07
CA SER A 893 75.55 -56.27 -10.94
C SER A 893 76.97 -56.67 -11.35
N GLU A 894 77.17 -57.17 -12.58
CA GLU A 894 78.46 -57.67 -13.08
C GLU A 894 78.98 -56.86 -14.26
N ARG A 895 78.12 -56.16 -15.00
CA ARG A 895 78.55 -55.32 -16.11
C ARG A 895 79.20 -54.02 -15.61
N ARG A 896 80.42 -53.77 -16.06
CA ARG A 896 81.20 -52.56 -15.76
C ARG A 896 81.29 -51.66 -16.99
N ALA A 897 81.26 -50.35 -16.78
CA ALA A 897 81.53 -49.36 -17.82
C ALA A 897 82.95 -49.55 -18.38
N SER A 898 83.10 -49.57 -19.71
CA SER A 898 84.39 -49.75 -20.39
C SER A 898 85.31 -48.53 -20.25
N GLN A 899 84.75 -47.35 -20.03
CA GLN A 899 85.49 -46.13 -19.68
C GLN A 899 85.27 -45.81 -18.21
N ARG A 900 86.36 -45.61 -17.45
CA ARG A 900 86.29 -44.98 -16.13
C ARG A 900 85.95 -43.51 -16.35
N LEU A 901 84.69 -43.15 -16.16
CA LEU A 901 84.30 -41.75 -15.98
C LEU A 901 84.86 -41.32 -14.61
N ASN A 902 85.98 -40.59 -14.64
CA ASN A 902 86.61 -40.00 -13.45
C ASN A 902 85.82 -38.79 -12.94
#